data_AF-A0A369H8C8-F1
#
_entry.id   AF-A0A369H8C8-F1
#
_cell.length_a   1.000
_cell.length_b   1.000
_cell.length_c   1.000
_cell.angle_alpha   90.00
_cell.angle_beta   90.00
_cell.angle_gamma   90.00
#
_symmetry.space_group_name_H-M   'P 1'
#
loop_
_entity.id
_entity.type
_entity.pdbx_description
1 polymer ?
#
loop_
_entity_poly.entity_id
_entity_poly.type
_entity_poly.pdbx_seq_one_letter_code
_entity_poly.pdbx_strand_id
1 'polypeptide(L)'
;MLLFGLLLGLALNAVAREWSPFPGANSAAVTEHMLARDAMIKLEESQRQDQDFKRRMSPTAVRADTIVRKIRQYEIQHFWRQSSSEANDTQERFAGLMFPLARPYIKKTRLWTIVQRMPKGALLHAHLTAMLPYGVLLEAVFHTPGMVVSASQSLDTEEARHNASISFSHINTTMAGSFAITSTDYVPGTPVFVKAVASSFPGGKDGFFQYAMSKLVISPEQATQHELGVDQIWRRFQTLFGTAGTLLSYEPIVRTFYRQLFTRLVDDGVNWVEIRAGGIRGKLIHSGEQDADPDLDVWWEVMQDEIERFKATEKGKRFWGARVIWSDYRGRDQTLLNRSMKMALERKVKFPQLFSGYDVVSQEDRGRSLADMAPELLWFQNEAAALNVSVPFFFHAGETLGDGNSTDSNLFDALLLGTRRIGHGFSLYKHPRLIQYAIENRIMVEVCPISNEVLRLATDILHHPLPALVAHGVPTSISNDDPAMLGQDAAGLSFDFYQVIQAFDNIGLAGLGALARNSLRWSHFEDQSDYDWKNDIDLAEEGTGIKAMRLQEWDREWEEFCQWVPTWFKKDLEEHELQQPAREVFERYSGLPPHQVVRHVKYLTDVSRSQVADGVPESNVYGSDLDMRFIDLGYEVFRDRDSLKCKFIQADILDLDSNLEQLGAELGIVSAQSLFHLFPWHQHAQLAKRIITLFKPRGDALLVGRTVGNKIAKKVGGIPGMECYMHTAESWRQLWTEVGEATGTCWDVGVTELPSDPRMSQLVGHDAHMLWFVIRRVA
;
A
#
# COMPACT_ATOMS: atom_id res chain seq x y z
N MET A 1 -27.29 87.75 -14.57
CA MET A 1 -28.23 87.36 -15.65
C MET A 1 -27.48 86.47 -16.62
N LEU A 2 -28.05 85.28 -16.88
CA LEU A 2 -27.87 84.44 -18.08
C LEU A 2 -26.48 83.87 -18.36
N LEU A 3 -26.13 82.75 -17.73
CA LEU A 3 -25.43 81.61 -18.39
C LEU A 3 -25.36 80.37 -17.49
N PHE A 4 -26.48 80.04 -16.82
CA PHE A 4 -26.68 78.78 -16.08
C PHE A 4 -27.90 78.05 -16.63
N GLY A 5 -27.92 77.84 -17.95
CA GLY A 5 -29.09 77.29 -18.63
C GLY A 5 -28.74 76.71 -19.98
N LEU A 6 -27.77 75.79 -20.03
CA LEU A 6 -27.53 74.89 -21.16
C LEU A 6 -26.44 73.89 -20.78
N LEU A 7 -26.79 72.92 -19.94
CA LEU A 7 -26.20 71.58 -19.85
C LEU A 7 -27.01 70.72 -18.85
N LEU A 8 -28.33 70.89 -18.87
CA LEU A 8 -29.30 70.02 -18.18
C LEU A 8 -29.92 69.04 -19.17
N GLY A 9 -29.07 68.46 -20.02
CA GLY A 9 -29.47 67.58 -21.10
C GLY A 9 -28.34 66.61 -21.39
N LEU A 10 -28.18 65.63 -20.50
CA LEU A 10 -27.54 64.32 -20.66
C LEU A 10 -27.23 63.74 -19.26
N ALA A 11 -28.24 63.71 -18.37
CA ALA A 11 -28.22 62.71 -17.33
C ALA A 11 -28.52 61.38 -18.03
N LEU A 12 -27.46 60.63 -18.35
CA LEU A 12 -27.56 59.25 -18.77
C LEU A 12 -28.32 58.50 -17.67
N ASN A 13 -29.61 58.26 -17.91
CA ASN A 13 -30.39 57.24 -17.23
C ASN A 13 -29.73 55.89 -17.56
N ALA A 14 -28.71 55.51 -16.80
CA ALA A 14 -28.31 54.13 -16.69
C ALA A 14 -29.43 53.42 -15.90
N VAL A 15 -30.50 53.08 -16.60
CA VAL A 15 -31.51 52.15 -16.09
C VAL A 15 -30.75 50.88 -15.78
N ALA A 16 -30.60 50.55 -14.49
CA ALA A 16 -29.99 49.30 -14.07
C ALA A 16 -30.75 48.17 -14.80
N ARG A 17 -30.03 47.41 -15.64
CA ARG A 17 -30.62 46.30 -16.38
C ARG A 17 -31.15 45.30 -15.35
N GLU A 18 -32.46 45.07 -15.33
CA GLU A 18 -33.04 43.99 -14.54
C GLU A 18 -32.58 42.66 -15.14
N TRP A 19 -31.82 41.90 -14.35
CA TRP A 19 -31.38 40.56 -14.71
C TRP A 19 -32.44 39.55 -14.27
N SER A 20 -32.65 38.53 -15.10
CA SER A 20 -33.50 37.40 -14.72
C SER A 20 -32.95 36.74 -13.44
N PRO A 21 -33.82 36.23 -12.55
CA PRO A 21 -33.38 35.51 -11.37
C PRO A 21 -32.57 34.27 -11.76
N PHE A 22 -31.58 33.92 -10.93
CA PHE A 22 -30.83 32.68 -11.12
C PHE A 22 -31.77 31.46 -11.09
N PRO A 23 -31.54 30.45 -11.94
CA PRO A 23 -32.32 29.23 -11.90
C PRO A 23 -32.13 28.53 -10.55
N GLY A 24 -33.22 28.08 -9.94
CA GLY A 24 -33.17 27.28 -8.71
C GLY A 24 -32.51 25.92 -8.96
N ALA A 25 -31.95 25.32 -7.90
CA ALA A 25 -31.24 24.03 -7.97
C ALA A 25 -32.08 22.88 -8.56
N ASN A 26 -33.41 22.94 -8.42
CA ASN A 26 -34.35 21.94 -8.94
C ASN A 26 -35.08 22.39 -10.21
N SER A 27 -34.62 23.47 -10.86
CA SER A 27 -35.22 23.94 -12.12
C SER A 27 -34.94 22.96 -13.27
N ALA A 28 -35.81 22.95 -14.28
CA ALA A 28 -35.66 22.09 -15.45
C ALA A 28 -34.28 22.27 -16.13
N ALA A 29 -33.82 23.52 -16.27
CA ALA A 29 -32.52 23.82 -16.86
C ALA A 29 -31.34 23.25 -16.06
N VAL A 30 -31.38 23.33 -14.72
CA VAL A 30 -30.33 22.74 -13.87
C VAL A 30 -30.38 21.21 -13.92
N THR A 31 -31.57 20.61 -13.87
CA THR A 31 -31.72 19.15 -14.00
C THR A 31 -31.22 18.64 -15.34
N GLU A 32 -31.54 19.32 -16.45
CA GLU A 32 -31.05 18.97 -17.79
C GLU A 32 -29.52 19.06 -17.86
N HIS A 33 -28.93 20.11 -17.29
CA HIS A 33 -27.48 20.24 -17.18
C HIS A 33 -26.85 19.09 -16.38
N MET A 34 -27.43 18.72 -15.23
CA MET A 34 -26.91 17.63 -14.40
C MET A 34 -27.01 16.27 -15.12
N LEU A 35 -28.10 16.01 -15.85
CA LEU A 35 -28.23 14.80 -16.67
C LEU A 35 -27.20 14.76 -17.80
N ALA A 36 -26.98 15.88 -18.49
CA ALA A 36 -25.95 15.98 -19.53
C ALA A 36 -24.53 15.78 -18.96
N ARG A 37 -24.25 16.36 -17.78
CA ARG A 37 -23.00 16.17 -17.04
C ARG A 37 -22.79 14.68 -16.68
N ASP A 38 -23.81 14.03 -16.13
CA ASP A 38 -23.72 12.61 -15.74
C ASP A 38 -23.55 11.70 -16.96
N ALA A 39 -24.15 12.04 -18.11
CA ALA A 39 -23.94 11.33 -19.36
C ALA A 39 -22.49 11.45 -19.85
N MET A 40 -21.87 12.63 -19.76
CA MET A 40 -20.47 12.83 -20.11
C MET A 40 -19.52 12.05 -19.17
N ILE A 41 -19.77 12.08 -17.86
CA ILE A 41 -18.98 11.33 -16.87
C ILE A 41 -19.04 9.82 -17.18
N LYS A 42 -20.24 9.28 -17.43
CA LYS A 42 -20.40 7.86 -17.78
C LYS A 42 -19.69 7.49 -19.09
N LEU A 43 -19.66 8.40 -20.06
CA LEU A 43 -18.94 8.19 -21.31
C LEU A 43 -17.42 8.09 -21.06
N GLU A 44 -16.85 9.01 -20.29
CA GLU A 44 -15.43 8.93 -19.91
C GLU A 44 -15.13 7.66 -19.12
N GLU A 45 -15.96 7.32 -18.13
CA GLU A 45 -15.83 6.09 -17.35
C GLU A 45 -15.85 4.83 -18.23
N SER A 46 -16.63 4.84 -19.31
CA SER A 46 -16.75 3.71 -20.24
C SER A 46 -15.54 3.50 -21.16
N GLN A 47 -14.63 4.49 -21.26
CA GLN A 47 -13.44 4.41 -22.11
C GLN A 47 -12.20 3.92 -21.36
N ARG A 48 -12.27 3.84 -20.03
CA ARG A 48 -11.13 3.51 -19.19
C ARG A 48 -10.77 2.02 -19.26
N GLN A 49 -9.48 1.71 -19.14
CA GLN A 49 -9.03 0.30 -19.11
C GLN A 49 -9.57 -0.49 -17.89
N ASP A 50 -9.89 0.21 -16.80
CA ASP A 50 -10.29 -0.40 -15.53
C ASP A 50 -11.80 -0.52 -15.36
N GLN A 51 -12.58 -0.11 -16.38
CA GLN A 51 -14.05 -0.11 -16.34
C GLN A 51 -14.63 -1.50 -16.08
N ASP A 52 -14.20 -2.50 -16.84
CA ASP A 52 -14.70 -3.87 -16.71
C ASP A 52 -14.36 -4.50 -15.37
N PHE A 53 -13.20 -4.17 -14.81
CA PHE A 53 -12.81 -4.61 -13.47
C PHE A 53 -13.69 -3.96 -12.40
N LYS A 54 -13.83 -2.63 -12.45
CA LYS A 54 -14.68 -1.86 -11.52
C LYS A 54 -16.14 -2.33 -11.54
N ARG A 55 -16.70 -2.62 -12.72
CA ARG A 55 -18.08 -3.12 -12.86
C ARG A 55 -18.30 -4.49 -12.22
N ARG A 56 -17.29 -5.36 -12.24
CA ARG A 56 -17.38 -6.75 -11.78
C ARG A 56 -16.95 -6.96 -10.33
N MET A 57 -16.58 -5.90 -9.61
CA MET A 57 -16.22 -6.00 -8.21
C MET A 57 -17.35 -6.60 -7.37
N SER A 58 -16.98 -7.50 -6.48
CA SER A 58 -17.89 -8.04 -5.46
C SER A 58 -18.34 -6.94 -4.50
N PRO A 59 -19.47 -7.12 -3.78
CA PRO A 59 -19.86 -6.22 -2.70
C PRO A 59 -18.76 -6.04 -1.64
N THR A 60 -17.96 -7.08 -1.38
CA THR A 60 -16.79 -7.02 -0.51
C THR A 60 -15.73 -6.06 -1.05
N ALA A 61 -15.35 -6.19 -2.33
CA ALA A 61 -14.35 -5.36 -2.96
C ALA A 61 -14.80 -3.89 -3.02
N VAL A 62 -16.08 -3.62 -3.33
CA VAL A 62 -16.68 -2.27 -3.28
C VAL A 62 -16.58 -1.66 -1.87
N ARG A 63 -16.83 -2.47 -0.83
CA ARG A 63 -16.69 -2.04 0.56
C ARG A 63 -15.23 -1.73 0.92
N ALA A 64 -14.30 -2.59 0.53
CA ALA A 64 -12.86 -2.38 0.74
C ALA A 64 -12.39 -1.09 0.05
N ASP A 65 -12.70 -0.90 -1.22
CA ASP A 65 -12.36 0.32 -1.99
C ASP A 65 -12.92 1.58 -1.31
N THR A 66 -14.15 1.51 -0.80
CA THR A 66 -14.75 2.64 -0.06
C THR A 66 -14.02 2.97 1.24
N ILE A 67 -13.55 1.98 1.99
CA ILE A 67 -12.77 2.19 3.20
C ILE A 67 -11.40 2.78 2.84
N VAL A 68 -10.70 2.22 1.85
CA VAL A 68 -9.39 2.70 1.42
C VAL A 68 -9.45 4.14 0.92
N ARG A 69 -10.51 4.51 0.18
CA ARG A 69 -10.74 5.89 -0.26
C ARG A 69 -10.89 6.86 0.93
N LYS A 70 -11.62 6.46 1.98
CA LYS A 70 -11.76 7.25 3.21
C LYS A 70 -10.44 7.38 3.98
N ILE A 71 -9.68 6.29 4.10
CA ILE A 71 -8.34 6.31 4.72
C ILE A 71 -7.43 7.27 3.97
N ARG A 72 -7.39 7.18 2.64
CA ARG A 72 -6.62 8.08 1.79
C ARG A 72 -6.99 9.54 2.02
N GLN A 73 -8.29 9.88 1.97
CA GLN A 73 -8.75 11.25 2.19
C GLN A 73 -8.37 11.77 3.59
N TYR A 74 -8.50 10.93 4.61
CA TYR A 74 -8.08 11.25 5.97
C TYR A 74 -6.57 11.52 6.04
N GLU A 75 -5.75 10.65 5.45
CA GLU A 75 -4.30 10.84 5.43
C GLU A 75 -3.88 12.09 4.66
N ILE A 76 -4.53 12.41 3.53
CA ILE A 76 -4.26 13.66 2.80
C ILE A 76 -4.47 14.87 3.72
N GLN A 77 -5.57 14.88 4.47
CA GLN A 77 -5.97 16.03 5.29
C GLN A 77 -5.18 16.15 6.60
N HIS A 78 -4.90 15.02 7.26
CA HIS A 78 -4.39 15.01 8.64
C HIS A 78 -2.96 14.51 8.78
N PHE A 79 -2.50 13.72 7.81
CA PHE A 79 -1.12 13.28 7.76
C PHE A 79 -0.35 14.17 6.80
N TRP A 80 -0.60 14.07 5.50
CA TRP A 80 0.23 14.70 4.48
C TRP A 80 0.22 16.22 4.52
N ARG A 81 -0.94 16.87 4.61
CA ARG A 81 -1.05 18.35 4.66
C ARG A 81 -0.45 18.90 5.96
N GLN A 82 0.84 19.25 5.91
CA GLN A 82 1.57 19.93 6.99
C GLN A 82 2.27 21.16 6.44
N SER A 83 1.86 22.31 6.95
CA SER A 83 2.47 23.61 6.67
C SER A 83 3.78 23.77 7.43
N SER A 84 4.81 24.21 6.74
CA SER A 84 6.03 24.77 7.31
C SER A 84 5.88 26.28 7.55
N SER A 85 6.72 26.84 8.44
CA SER A 85 6.86 28.30 8.55
C SER A 85 7.70 28.82 7.38
N GLU A 86 7.44 30.05 6.90
CA GLU A 86 8.22 30.73 5.84
C GLU A 86 9.74 30.79 6.08
N ALA A 87 10.20 30.55 7.32
CA ALA A 87 11.62 30.48 7.66
C ALA A 87 12.26 29.10 7.41
N ASN A 88 11.48 28.06 7.07
CA ASN A 88 11.96 26.68 6.94
C ASN A 88 11.09 25.84 5.98
N ASP A 89 10.96 26.30 4.73
CA ASP A 89 10.11 25.71 3.67
C ASP A 89 10.45 24.25 3.33
N THR A 90 11.62 23.74 3.75
CA THR A 90 12.05 22.36 3.50
C THR A 90 11.28 21.30 4.30
N GLN A 91 10.36 21.72 5.18
CA GLN A 91 9.51 20.83 5.98
C GLN A 91 8.07 20.75 5.49
N GLU A 92 7.71 21.50 4.44
CA GLU A 92 6.37 21.43 3.84
C GLU A 92 6.08 20.01 3.37
N ARG A 93 4.87 19.52 3.67
CA ARG A 93 4.43 18.19 3.24
C ARG A 93 3.05 18.26 2.60
N PHE A 94 2.90 17.49 1.52
CA PHE A 94 1.64 17.30 0.82
C PHE A 94 1.57 15.90 0.21
N ALA A 95 0.37 15.46 -0.14
CA ALA A 95 0.17 14.19 -0.83
C ALA A 95 0.57 14.35 -2.30
N GLY A 96 1.43 13.47 -2.80
CA GLY A 96 2.11 13.64 -4.08
C GLY A 96 3.52 14.24 -3.96
N LEU A 97 4.08 14.38 -2.76
CA LEU A 97 5.48 14.74 -2.57
C LEU A 97 6.40 13.72 -3.28
N MET A 98 7.44 14.22 -3.97
CA MET A 98 8.39 13.40 -4.72
C MET A 98 8.94 12.23 -3.88
N PHE A 99 9.03 11.05 -4.49
CA PHE A 99 9.31 9.79 -3.80
C PHE A 99 10.49 9.84 -2.80
N PRO A 100 11.70 10.33 -3.14
CA PRO A 100 12.83 10.32 -2.21
C PRO A 100 12.57 11.09 -0.91
N LEU A 101 11.77 12.17 -1.00
CA LEU A 101 11.38 13.01 0.12
C LEU A 101 10.18 12.40 0.89
N ALA A 102 9.25 11.75 0.19
CA ALA A 102 8.09 11.10 0.79
C ALA A 102 8.44 9.79 1.52
N ARG A 103 9.44 9.03 1.04
CA ARG A 103 9.79 7.68 1.49
C ARG A 103 9.87 7.52 3.02
N PRO A 104 10.50 8.41 3.81
CA PRO A 104 10.57 8.28 5.27
C PRO A 104 9.21 8.33 5.98
N TYR A 105 8.18 8.87 5.31
CA TYR A 105 6.83 9.03 5.84
C TYR A 105 5.86 7.95 5.35
N ILE A 106 6.05 7.42 4.14
CA ILE A 106 5.17 6.40 3.52
C ILE A 106 4.89 5.26 4.50
N LYS A 107 5.94 4.68 5.09
CA LYS A 107 5.84 3.51 5.99
C LYS A 107 5.02 3.76 7.27
N LYS A 108 4.71 5.01 7.59
CA LYS A 108 3.95 5.41 8.79
C LYS A 108 2.44 5.56 8.52
N THR A 109 2.00 5.29 7.28
CA THR A 109 0.61 5.45 6.87
C THR A 109 -0.17 4.14 6.94
N ARG A 110 -1.49 4.23 7.12
CA ARG A 110 -2.40 3.09 7.00
C ARG A 110 -2.51 2.60 5.57
N LEU A 111 -2.47 3.53 4.60
CA LEU A 111 -2.41 3.16 3.19
C LEU A 111 -1.23 2.24 2.89
N TRP A 112 -0.06 2.48 3.48
CA TRP A 112 1.09 1.60 3.34
C TRP A 112 0.81 0.19 3.83
N THR A 113 0.21 0.02 5.01
CA THR A 113 -0.17 -1.31 5.54
C THR A 113 -1.10 -2.07 4.58
N ILE A 114 -2.04 -1.36 3.96
CA ILE A 114 -2.96 -1.94 2.96
C ILE A 114 -2.20 -2.35 1.70
N VAL A 115 -1.39 -1.44 1.15
CA VAL A 115 -0.61 -1.68 -0.08
C VAL A 115 0.39 -2.82 0.12
N GLN A 116 1.06 -2.92 1.26
CA GLN A 116 1.98 -4.02 1.55
C GLN A 116 1.29 -5.38 1.46
N ARG A 117 0.05 -5.50 1.93
CA ARG A 117 -0.68 -6.77 1.92
C ARG A 117 -1.38 -7.08 0.59
N MET A 118 -1.59 -6.07 -0.26
CA MET A 118 -2.27 -6.25 -1.54
C MET A 118 -1.57 -7.30 -2.41
N PRO A 119 -2.31 -8.23 -3.05
CA PRO A 119 -1.75 -9.12 -4.08
C PRO A 119 -1.50 -8.30 -5.35
N LYS A 120 -0.23 -8.11 -5.72
CA LYS A 120 0.19 -7.20 -6.80
C LYS A 120 0.34 -7.90 -8.16
N GLY A 121 0.20 -9.22 -8.18
CA GLY A 121 0.26 -10.02 -9.41
C GLY A 121 1.69 -10.30 -9.83
N ALA A 122 2.09 -9.76 -10.99
CA ALA A 122 3.40 -9.95 -11.61
C ALA A 122 4.21 -8.66 -11.64
N LEU A 123 5.53 -8.80 -11.47
CA LEU A 123 6.49 -7.75 -11.76
C LEU A 123 7.02 -7.94 -13.18
N LEU A 124 6.61 -7.06 -14.09
CA LEU A 124 6.87 -7.24 -15.51
C LEU A 124 7.97 -6.34 -16.07
N HIS A 125 8.50 -5.39 -15.29
CA HIS A 125 9.59 -4.51 -15.71
C HIS A 125 10.56 -4.27 -14.56
N ALA A 126 11.74 -4.89 -14.66
CA ALA A 126 12.72 -4.97 -13.59
C ALA A 126 14.10 -5.27 -14.17
N HIS A 127 15.15 -4.67 -13.62
CA HIS A 127 16.53 -4.89 -14.05
C HIS A 127 17.33 -5.64 -12.98
N LEU A 128 17.87 -6.81 -13.35
CA LEU A 128 18.41 -7.81 -12.40
C LEU A 128 19.37 -7.21 -11.36
N THR A 129 20.32 -6.38 -11.79
CA THR A 129 21.39 -5.85 -10.93
C THR A 129 20.92 -4.84 -9.88
N ALA A 130 19.69 -4.35 -9.97
CA ALA A 130 19.12 -3.37 -9.05
C ALA A 130 17.89 -3.88 -8.28
N MET A 131 17.61 -5.17 -8.35
CA MET A 131 16.41 -5.73 -7.71
C MET A 131 16.53 -5.96 -6.21
N LEU A 132 17.74 -6.14 -5.67
CA LEU A 132 17.92 -6.40 -4.25
C LEU A 132 18.58 -5.21 -3.54
N PRO A 133 18.09 -4.80 -2.36
CA PRO A 133 18.75 -3.80 -1.53
C PRO A 133 20.26 -4.02 -1.41
N TYR A 134 21.06 -3.03 -1.80
CA TYR A 134 22.51 -3.18 -1.84
C TYR A 134 23.13 -3.42 -0.46
N GLY A 135 22.51 -2.94 0.62
CA GLY A 135 22.95 -3.28 1.97
C GLY A 135 22.95 -4.80 2.23
N VAL A 136 21.96 -5.53 1.71
CA VAL A 136 21.88 -7.00 1.83
C VAL A 136 23.02 -7.66 1.05
N LEU A 137 23.34 -7.15 -0.15
CA LEU A 137 24.43 -7.67 -0.97
C LEU A 137 25.81 -7.36 -0.36
N LEU A 138 26.02 -6.14 0.14
CA LEU A 138 27.26 -5.77 0.82
C LEU A 138 27.49 -6.61 2.07
N GLU A 139 26.43 -6.94 2.81
CA GLU A 139 26.53 -7.90 3.93
C GLU A 139 26.91 -9.30 3.46
N ALA A 140 26.31 -9.81 2.38
CA ALA A 140 26.67 -11.12 1.81
C ALA A 140 28.13 -11.13 1.36
N VAL A 141 28.60 -10.08 0.68
CA VAL A 141 29.99 -9.90 0.25
C VAL A 141 30.93 -9.84 1.45
N PHE A 142 30.61 -9.07 2.49
CA PHE A 142 31.44 -8.94 3.69
C PHE A 142 31.64 -10.26 4.43
N HIS A 143 30.59 -11.08 4.51
CA HIS A 143 30.62 -12.36 5.22
C HIS A 143 31.21 -13.51 4.39
N THR A 144 31.27 -13.37 3.07
CA THR A 144 31.82 -14.39 2.17
C THR A 144 33.36 -14.34 2.18
N PRO A 145 34.05 -15.43 2.57
CA PRO A 145 35.52 -15.50 2.49
C PRO A 145 36.02 -15.28 1.06
N GLY A 146 37.23 -14.72 0.91
CA GLY A 146 37.83 -14.52 -0.41
C GLY A 146 37.32 -13.29 -1.18
N MET A 147 36.31 -12.58 -0.68
CA MET A 147 35.83 -11.35 -1.33
C MET A 147 36.83 -10.20 -1.17
N VAL A 148 37.12 -9.55 -2.30
CA VAL A 148 38.02 -8.40 -2.40
C VAL A 148 37.31 -7.22 -3.06
N VAL A 149 37.80 -6.03 -2.77
CA VAL A 149 37.42 -4.79 -3.44
C VAL A 149 38.68 -4.14 -4.01
N SER A 150 38.55 -3.55 -5.19
CA SER A 150 39.57 -2.70 -5.81
C SER A 150 38.99 -1.33 -6.10
N ALA A 151 39.84 -0.31 -6.14
CA ALA A 151 39.47 1.06 -6.50
C ALA A 151 40.31 1.56 -7.68
N SER A 152 39.74 2.47 -8.48
CA SER A 152 40.45 3.10 -9.60
C SER A 152 41.57 4.06 -9.18
N GLN A 153 41.63 4.40 -7.90
CA GLN A 153 42.63 5.28 -7.28
C GLN A 153 42.62 5.09 -5.75
N SER A 154 43.57 5.72 -5.05
CA SER A 154 43.56 5.77 -3.58
C SER A 154 42.29 6.43 -3.03
N LEU A 155 41.83 5.99 -1.86
CA LEU A 155 40.65 6.49 -1.15
C LEU A 155 41.01 7.32 0.09
N ASP A 156 42.21 7.89 0.13
CA ASP A 156 42.78 8.64 1.24
C ASP A 156 41.96 9.91 1.59
N THR A 157 41.58 10.69 0.58
CA THR A 157 40.82 11.94 0.73
C THR A 157 39.34 11.79 0.36
N GLU A 158 38.50 12.74 0.79
CA GLU A 158 37.08 12.77 0.43
C GLU A 158 36.85 13.01 -1.06
N GLU A 159 37.63 13.89 -1.67
CA GLU A 159 37.60 14.13 -3.12
C GLU A 159 38.01 12.87 -3.90
N ALA A 160 39.07 12.17 -3.45
CA ALA A 160 39.48 10.92 -4.09
C ALA A 160 38.41 9.84 -3.96
N ARG A 161 37.73 9.74 -2.79
CA ARG A 161 36.54 8.88 -2.62
C ARG A 161 35.42 9.28 -3.57
N HIS A 162 35.11 10.56 -3.72
CA HIS A 162 34.06 11.02 -4.63
C HIS A 162 34.34 10.61 -6.09
N ASN A 163 35.58 10.72 -6.55
CA ASN A 163 35.98 10.46 -7.94
C ASN A 163 36.23 8.97 -8.25
N ALA A 164 36.58 8.15 -7.26
CA ALA A 164 36.93 6.75 -7.49
C ALA A 164 35.73 5.88 -7.89
N SER A 165 35.97 4.90 -8.76
CA SER A 165 35.08 3.74 -8.94
C SER A 165 35.59 2.55 -8.13
N ILE A 166 34.68 1.73 -7.61
CA ILE A 166 35.04 0.47 -6.92
C ILE A 166 34.47 -0.74 -7.65
N SER A 167 35.13 -1.88 -7.50
CA SER A 167 34.71 -3.16 -8.07
C SER A 167 34.97 -4.30 -7.10
N PHE A 168 33.99 -5.19 -6.99
CA PHE A 168 34.05 -6.39 -6.15
C PHE A 168 34.40 -7.62 -6.99
N SER A 169 35.19 -8.52 -6.42
CA SER A 169 35.50 -9.81 -7.01
C SER A 169 35.87 -10.83 -5.93
N HIS A 170 36.12 -12.07 -6.33
CA HIS A 170 36.51 -13.16 -5.45
C HIS A 170 37.88 -13.73 -5.84
N ILE A 171 38.68 -14.14 -4.85
CA ILE A 171 39.96 -14.83 -5.03
C ILE A 171 40.10 -16.00 -4.04
N ASN A 172 40.75 -17.09 -4.49
CA ASN A 172 41.01 -18.27 -3.65
C ASN A 172 42.37 -18.25 -2.93
N THR A 173 43.28 -17.36 -3.31
CA THR A 173 44.68 -17.37 -2.84
C THR A 173 44.93 -16.33 -1.76
N THR A 174 45.97 -16.58 -0.97
CA THR A 174 46.54 -15.60 -0.05
C THR A 174 47.17 -14.48 -0.86
N MET A 175 46.74 -13.24 -0.64
CA MET A 175 47.38 -12.07 -1.25
C MET A 175 48.68 -11.73 -0.52
N ALA A 176 49.72 -11.32 -1.27
CA ALA A 176 50.84 -10.59 -0.68
C ALA A 176 50.31 -9.29 -0.06
N GLY A 177 50.93 -8.83 1.04
CA GLY A 177 50.49 -7.62 1.74
C GLY A 177 50.38 -6.43 0.79
N SER A 178 49.18 -5.90 0.62
CA SER A 178 48.91 -4.67 -0.14
C SER A 178 48.70 -3.51 0.82
N PHE A 179 49.04 -2.30 0.37
CA PHE A 179 48.71 -1.09 1.11
C PHE A 179 47.19 -1.00 1.31
N ALA A 180 46.77 -0.41 2.44
CA ALA A 180 45.36 -0.11 2.67
C ALA A 180 44.80 0.70 1.49
N ILE A 181 43.54 0.47 1.13
CA ILE A 181 42.89 1.15 -0.01
C ILE A 181 42.82 2.68 0.19
N THR A 182 42.98 3.14 1.43
CA THR A 182 43.02 4.54 1.86
C THR A 182 44.44 5.08 2.03
N SER A 183 45.48 4.32 1.64
CA SER A 183 46.88 4.76 1.66
C SER A 183 47.20 5.53 0.39
N THR A 184 48.03 6.57 0.50
CA THR A 184 48.61 7.27 -0.67
C THR A 184 49.45 6.35 -1.56
N ASP A 185 49.96 5.26 -0.99
CA ASP A 185 50.77 4.25 -1.69
C ASP A 185 49.91 3.14 -2.33
N TYR A 186 48.57 3.23 -2.26
CA TYR A 186 47.68 2.26 -2.91
C TYR A 186 47.86 2.31 -4.43
N VAL A 187 48.18 1.15 -5.01
CA VAL A 187 48.28 0.99 -6.47
C VAL A 187 46.89 0.72 -7.04
N PRO A 188 46.37 1.58 -7.94
CA PRO A 188 45.06 1.40 -8.57
C PRO A 188 44.78 0.00 -9.10
N GLY A 189 43.56 -0.50 -8.88
CA GLY A 189 43.13 -1.83 -9.32
C GLY A 189 43.66 -2.99 -8.47
N THR A 190 44.53 -2.74 -7.48
CA THR A 190 45.01 -3.80 -6.59
C THR A 190 43.87 -4.31 -5.71
N PRO A 191 43.60 -5.63 -5.66
CA PRO A 191 42.57 -6.15 -4.79
C PRO A 191 42.97 -6.01 -3.31
N VAL A 192 41.98 -5.74 -2.47
CA VAL A 192 42.13 -5.70 -1.00
C VAL A 192 40.95 -6.44 -0.39
N PHE A 193 41.18 -7.32 0.57
CA PHE A 193 40.10 -8.05 1.23
C PHE A 193 39.05 -7.08 1.79
N VAL A 194 37.77 -7.35 1.52
CA VAL A 194 36.65 -6.50 1.97
C VAL A 194 36.68 -6.33 3.48
N LYS A 195 37.01 -7.38 4.24
CA LYS A 195 37.17 -7.31 5.70
C LYS A 195 38.30 -6.39 6.13
N ALA A 196 39.45 -6.43 5.44
CA ALA A 196 40.58 -5.55 5.74
C ALA A 196 40.26 -4.09 5.44
N VAL A 197 39.57 -3.82 4.32
CA VAL A 197 39.06 -2.48 4.00
C VAL A 197 38.09 -2.02 5.09
N ALA A 198 37.06 -2.81 5.41
CA ALA A 198 36.08 -2.46 6.44
C ALA A 198 36.71 -2.20 7.81
N SER A 199 37.80 -2.87 8.18
CA SER A 199 38.51 -2.61 9.44
C SER A 199 39.38 -1.35 9.43
N SER A 200 39.93 -0.96 8.28
CA SER A 200 40.87 0.15 8.15
C SER A 200 40.26 1.43 7.58
N PHE A 201 39.05 1.37 7.03
CA PHE A 201 38.36 2.51 6.44
C PHE A 201 37.93 3.52 7.52
N PRO A 202 37.94 4.84 7.24
CA PRO A 202 37.37 5.84 8.14
C PRO A 202 35.92 5.52 8.50
N GLY A 203 35.61 5.41 9.80
CA GLY A 203 34.28 4.99 10.27
C GLY A 203 34.05 3.46 10.25
N GLY A 204 35.10 2.67 10.00
CA GLY A 204 35.04 1.21 10.02
C GLY A 204 34.13 0.62 8.94
N LYS A 205 33.45 -0.49 9.27
CA LYS A 205 32.53 -1.19 8.36
C LYS A 205 31.42 -0.27 7.87
N ASP A 206 30.80 0.47 8.79
CA ASP A 206 29.67 1.34 8.48
C ASP A 206 30.09 2.49 7.55
N GLY A 207 31.27 3.08 7.81
CA GLY A 207 31.84 4.10 6.93
C GLY A 207 32.14 3.56 5.52
N PHE A 208 32.69 2.35 5.41
CA PHE A 208 32.91 1.72 4.12
C PHE A 208 31.60 1.38 3.39
N PHE A 209 30.58 0.89 4.12
CA PHE A 209 29.28 0.57 3.55
C PHE A 209 28.56 1.82 3.06
N GLN A 210 28.59 2.92 3.82
CA GLN A 210 28.05 4.22 3.37
C GLN A 210 28.77 4.71 2.11
N TYR A 211 30.10 4.59 2.07
CA TYR A 211 30.87 4.91 0.87
C TYR A 211 30.48 4.03 -0.33
N ALA A 212 30.38 2.72 -0.15
CA ALA A 212 29.95 1.80 -1.22
C ALA A 212 28.52 2.11 -1.71
N MET A 213 27.60 2.41 -0.80
CA MET A 213 26.23 2.84 -1.14
C MET A 213 26.22 4.12 -1.98
N SER A 214 27.15 5.06 -1.72
CA SER A 214 27.31 6.25 -2.57
C SER A 214 27.75 5.94 -4.01
N LYS A 215 28.16 4.70 -4.31
CA LYS A 215 28.49 4.22 -5.66
C LYS A 215 27.42 3.32 -6.26
N LEU A 216 26.33 3.08 -5.53
CA LEU A 216 25.29 2.13 -5.88
C LEU A 216 23.89 2.77 -5.95
N VAL A 217 23.67 3.92 -5.31
CA VAL A 217 22.34 4.53 -5.15
C VAL A 217 22.35 6.02 -5.54
N ILE A 218 21.26 6.48 -6.15
CA ILE A 218 20.98 7.91 -6.38
C ILE A 218 20.51 8.52 -5.05
N SER A 219 21.16 9.61 -4.61
CA SER A 219 20.75 10.26 -3.37
C SER A 219 19.50 11.12 -3.57
N PRO A 220 18.70 11.39 -2.53
CA PRO A 220 17.55 12.30 -2.62
C PRO A 220 17.94 13.70 -3.14
N GLU A 221 19.10 14.20 -2.75
CA GLU A 221 19.63 15.50 -3.20
C GLU A 221 19.93 15.47 -4.70
N GLN A 222 20.43 14.35 -5.22
CA GLN A 222 20.64 14.19 -6.66
C GLN A 222 19.30 14.10 -7.41
N ALA A 223 18.35 13.32 -6.92
CA ALA A 223 17.06 13.12 -7.60
C ALA A 223 16.27 14.44 -7.76
N THR A 224 16.24 15.26 -6.71
CA THR A 224 15.39 16.46 -6.61
C THR A 224 15.84 17.68 -7.44
N GLN A 225 17.04 17.66 -8.03
CA GLN A 225 17.60 18.76 -8.84
C GLN A 225 17.07 18.77 -10.29
N HIS A 226 15.76 18.95 -10.47
CA HIS A 226 15.10 18.93 -11.80
C HIS A 226 15.69 19.93 -12.79
N GLU A 227 16.23 21.05 -12.33
CA GLU A 227 16.88 22.08 -13.14
C GLU A 227 18.10 21.59 -13.92
N LEU A 228 18.72 20.48 -13.50
CA LEU A 228 19.86 19.88 -14.19
C LEU A 228 19.46 18.95 -15.35
N GLY A 229 18.16 18.64 -15.50
CA GLY A 229 17.59 17.86 -16.59
C GLY A 229 17.87 16.36 -16.55
N VAL A 230 17.24 15.63 -17.47
CA VAL A 230 17.28 14.16 -17.59
C VAL A 230 18.69 13.63 -17.90
N ASP A 231 19.42 14.29 -18.80
CA ASP A 231 20.77 13.88 -19.19
C ASP A 231 21.78 13.84 -18.04
N GLN A 232 21.66 14.76 -17.08
CA GLN A 232 22.60 14.81 -15.96
C GLN A 232 22.36 13.68 -14.97
N ILE A 233 21.09 13.37 -14.66
CA ILE A 233 20.77 12.28 -13.75
C ILE A 233 21.05 10.92 -14.39
N TRP A 234 20.84 10.77 -15.70
CA TRP A 234 21.22 9.55 -16.42
C TRP A 234 22.72 9.28 -16.42
N ARG A 235 23.56 10.32 -16.60
CA ARG A 235 25.03 10.16 -16.43
C ARG A 235 25.38 9.59 -15.06
N ARG A 236 24.71 10.04 -14.01
CA ARG A 236 24.89 9.51 -12.67
C ARG A 236 24.37 8.07 -12.59
N PHE A 237 23.13 7.82 -12.99
CA PHE A 237 22.47 6.53 -12.93
C PHE A 237 23.26 5.42 -13.63
N GLN A 238 23.72 5.66 -14.86
CA GLN A 238 24.49 4.68 -15.63
C GLN A 238 25.81 4.28 -14.96
N THR A 239 26.47 5.21 -14.25
CA THR A 239 27.73 4.88 -13.55
C THR A 239 27.54 3.90 -12.40
N LEU A 240 26.33 3.81 -11.81
CA LEU A 240 26.02 2.91 -10.69
C LEU A 240 26.07 1.44 -11.13
N PHE A 241 25.62 1.13 -12.35
CA PHE A 241 25.64 -0.22 -12.90
C PHE A 241 27.04 -0.83 -12.99
N GLY A 242 28.06 0.00 -13.18
CA GLY A 242 29.45 -0.44 -13.21
C GLY A 242 29.86 -1.14 -11.91
N THR A 243 29.59 -0.52 -10.76
CA THR A 243 29.87 -1.14 -9.45
C THR A 243 28.85 -2.22 -9.12
N ALA A 244 27.55 -1.98 -9.34
CA ALA A 244 26.49 -2.92 -8.99
C ALA A 244 26.64 -4.28 -9.68
N GLY A 245 27.00 -4.29 -10.97
CA GLY A 245 27.22 -5.54 -11.72
C GLY A 245 28.35 -6.39 -11.13
N THR A 246 29.36 -5.79 -10.49
CA THR A 246 30.49 -6.54 -9.91
C THR A 246 30.13 -7.27 -8.62
N LEU A 247 29.06 -6.85 -7.92
CA LEU A 247 28.58 -7.55 -6.71
C LEU A 247 28.11 -8.97 -7.02
N LEU A 248 27.65 -9.21 -8.24
CA LEU A 248 27.11 -10.50 -8.66
C LEU A 248 28.12 -11.29 -9.52
N SER A 249 29.41 -11.15 -9.26
CA SER A 249 30.49 -11.82 -10.02
C SER A 249 30.92 -13.18 -9.45
N TYR A 250 30.32 -13.62 -8.33
CA TYR A 250 30.67 -14.87 -7.65
C TYR A 250 29.42 -15.69 -7.32
N GLU A 251 29.43 -16.98 -7.72
CA GLU A 251 28.26 -17.85 -7.69
C GLU A 251 27.56 -17.92 -6.32
N PRO A 252 28.26 -18.09 -5.17
CA PRO A 252 27.61 -18.04 -3.85
C PRO A 252 26.84 -16.74 -3.54
N ILE A 253 27.33 -15.60 -4.04
CA ILE A 253 26.61 -14.32 -3.88
C ILE A 253 25.37 -14.30 -4.78
N VAL A 254 25.48 -14.79 -6.02
CA VAL A 254 24.34 -14.91 -6.96
C VAL A 254 23.24 -15.82 -6.39
N ARG A 255 23.61 -16.97 -5.82
CA ARG A 255 22.65 -17.85 -5.14
C ARG A 255 21.97 -17.16 -3.96
N THR A 256 22.72 -16.39 -3.18
CA THR A 256 22.19 -15.59 -2.06
C THR A 256 21.23 -14.51 -2.56
N PHE A 257 21.58 -13.84 -3.66
CA PHE A 257 20.75 -12.85 -4.32
C PHE A 257 19.39 -13.43 -4.72
N TYR A 258 19.35 -14.54 -5.46
CA TYR A 258 18.08 -15.13 -5.90
C TYR A 258 17.20 -15.60 -4.74
N ARG A 259 17.78 -16.24 -3.72
CA ARG A 259 17.05 -16.67 -2.51
C ARG A 259 16.37 -15.49 -1.81
N GLN A 260 17.09 -14.39 -1.65
CA GLN A 260 16.57 -13.18 -1.02
C GLN A 260 15.53 -12.48 -1.91
N LEU A 261 15.77 -12.42 -3.23
CA LEU A 261 14.88 -11.82 -4.20
C LEU A 261 13.52 -12.50 -4.19
N PHE A 262 13.45 -13.81 -4.43
CA PHE A 262 12.17 -14.52 -4.54
C PHE A 262 11.38 -14.49 -3.23
N THR A 263 12.08 -14.60 -2.10
CA THR A 263 11.48 -14.46 -0.77
C THR A 263 10.79 -13.10 -0.60
N ARG A 264 11.44 -12.02 -1.01
CA ARG A 264 10.95 -10.65 -0.85
C ARG A 264 9.85 -10.29 -1.85
N LEU A 265 9.90 -10.84 -3.07
CA LEU A 265 8.82 -10.69 -4.04
C LEU A 265 7.51 -11.30 -3.49
N VAL A 266 7.57 -12.52 -2.97
CA VAL A 266 6.38 -13.17 -2.37
C VAL A 266 5.90 -12.43 -1.12
N ASP A 267 6.81 -11.92 -0.28
CA ASP A 267 6.43 -11.08 0.87
C ASP A 267 5.68 -9.81 0.46
N ASP A 268 6.01 -9.28 -0.72
CA ASP A 268 5.36 -8.11 -1.28
C ASP A 268 4.15 -8.44 -2.17
N GLY A 269 3.68 -9.68 -2.16
CA GLY A 269 2.50 -10.10 -2.93
C GLY A 269 2.73 -10.21 -4.44
N VAL A 270 3.98 -10.45 -4.87
CA VAL A 270 4.37 -10.70 -6.26
C VAL A 270 4.66 -12.19 -6.45
N ASN A 271 3.91 -12.83 -7.35
CA ASN A 271 3.97 -14.29 -7.55
C ASN A 271 4.71 -14.66 -8.85
N TRP A 272 4.95 -13.72 -9.76
CA TRP A 272 5.65 -13.94 -11.03
C TRP A 272 6.54 -12.74 -11.37
N VAL A 273 7.67 -12.98 -12.01
CA VAL A 273 8.57 -11.91 -12.44
C VAL A 273 9.21 -12.16 -13.80
N GLU A 274 9.27 -11.13 -14.64
CA GLU A 274 10.04 -11.10 -15.87
C GLU A 274 11.13 -10.02 -15.76
N ILE A 275 12.38 -10.46 -15.75
CA ILE A 275 13.53 -9.60 -15.42
C ILE A 275 14.35 -9.33 -16.68
N ARG A 276 14.61 -8.04 -16.97
CA ARG A 276 15.62 -7.64 -17.95
C ARG A 276 16.99 -8.02 -17.40
N ALA A 277 17.59 -8.99 -18.07
CA ALA A 277 18.96 -9.42 -17.82
C ALA A 277 19.53 -10.00 -19.12
N GLY A 278 20.78 -9.71 -19.44
CA GLY A 278 21.36 -10.15 -20.71
C GLY A 278 22.39 -9.14 -21.19
N GLY A 279 23.17 -9.51 -22.20
CA GLY A 279 24.20 -8.63 -22.77
C GLY A 279 25.34 -8.25 -21.83
N ILE A 280 25.40 -8.74 -20.60
CA ILE A 280 26.39 -8.31 -19.62
C ILE A 280 27.78 -8.78 -20.06
N ARG A 281 28.79 -7.90 -19.97
CA ARG A 281 30.22 -8.28 -19.95
C ARG A 281 30.60 -9.02 -18.65
N GLY A 282 29.63 -9.71 -18.06
CA GLY A 282 29.70 -10.25 -16.72
C GLY A 282 30.69 -11.39 -16.67
N LYS A 283 31.40 -11.48 -15.56
CA LYS A 283 32.19 -12.67 -15.21
C LYS A 283 31.47 -13.31 -14.05
N LEU A 284 31.24 -14.61 -14.11
CA LEU A 284 30.80 -15.37 -12.95
C LEU A 284 31.87 -16.39 -12.62
N ILE A 285 32.42 -16.31 -11.42
CA ILE A 285 33.38 -17.27 -10.90
C ILE A 285 32.60 -18.31 -10.08
N HIS A 286 32.84 -19.58 -10.36
CA HIS A 286 32.26 -20.69 -9.61
C HIS A 286 32.81 -20.79 -8.20
N SER A 287 32.02 -21.37 -7.31
CA SER A 287 32.46 -21.65 -5.94
C SER A 287 33.73 -22.52 -5.94
N GLY A 288 34.83 -21.97 -5.44
CA GLY A 288 36.12 -22.67 -5.37
C GLY A 288 36.97 -22.63 -6.64
N GLU A 289 36.53 -21.92 -7.68
CA GLU A 289 37.30 -21.68 -8.90
C GLU A 289 37.93 -20.28 -8.92
N GLN A 290 38.84 -20.05 -9.87
CA GLN A 290 39.52 -18.76 -10.05
C GLN A 290 39.18 -18.09 -11.37
N ASP A 291 38.95 -18.89 -12.41
CA ASP A 291 38.59 -18.40 -13.73
C ASP A 291 37.08 -18.16 -13.83
N ALA A 292 36.71 -17.21 -14.68
CA ALA A 292 35.31 -16.94 -14.96
C ALA A 292 34.76 -18.01 -15.91
N ASP A 293 33.49 -18.38 -15.71
CA ASP A 293 32.76 -19.24 -16.64
C ASP A 293 32.82 -18.63 -18.07
N PRO A 294 33.31 -19.39 -19.06
CA PRO A 294 33.52 -18.89 -20.41
C PRO A 294 32.22 -18.70 -21.21
N ASP A 295 31.16 -19.43 -20.85
CA ASP A 295 29.89 -19.51 -21.60
C ASP A 295 28.74 -18.77 -20.90
N LEU A 296 28.90 -18.44 -19.62
CA LEU A 296 27.94 -17.80 -18.72
C LEU A 296 26.61 -18.58 -18.56
N ASP A 297 26.57 -19.83 -18.99
CA ASP A 297 25.39 -20.69 -18.87
C ASP A 297 25.06 -21.00 -17.40
N VAL A 298 26.08 -21.00 -16.54
CA VAL A 298 25.93 -21.09 -15.08
C VAL A 298 24.90 -20.10 -14.51
N TRP A 299 24.76 -18.89 -15.09
CA TRP A 299 23.77 -17.93 -14.61
C TRP A 299 22.34 -18.46 -14.70
N TRP A 300 22.06 -19.17 -15.79
CA TRP A 300 20.76 -19.77 -16.07
C TRP A 300 20.53 -21.00 -15.22
N GLU A 301 21.55 -21.85 -15.08
CA GLU A 301 21.51 -23.05 -14.23
C GLU A 301 21.29 -22.68 -12.76
N VAL A 302 22.03 -21.69 -12.25
CA VAL A 302 21.85 -21.17 -10.88
C VAL A 302 20.46 -20.57 -10.69
N MET A 303 19.94 -19.83 -11.67
CA MET A 303 18.59 -19.27 -11.60
C MET A 303 17.54 -20.39 -11.57
N GLN A 304 17.67 -21.40 -12.44
CA GLN A 304 16.78 -22.56 -12.47
C GLN A 304 16.79 -23.29 -11.12
N ASP A 305 17.97 -23.63 -10.61
CA ASP A 305 18.16 -24.29 -9.32
C ASP A 305 17.46 -23.52 -8.18
N GLU A 306 17.67 -22.20 -8.09
CA GLU A 306 17.13 -21.40 -7.00
C GLU A 306 15.61 -21.19 -7.13
N ILE A 307 15.06 -21.16 -8.35
CA ILE A 307 13.60 -21.17 -8.56
C ILE A 307 13.01 -22.48 -8.05
N GLU A 308 13.56 -23.62 -8.47
CA GLU A 308 13.05 -24.94 -8.07
C GLU A 308 13.17 -25.15 -6.55
N ARG A 309 14.33 -24.79 -5.97
CA ARG A 309 14.54 -24.84 -4.52
C ARG A 309 13.56 -23.95 -3.77
N PHE A 310 13.33 -22.72 -4.23
CA PHE A 310 12.41 -21.83 -3.56
C PHE A 310 10.98 -22.35 -3.62
N LYS A 311 10.51 -22.81 -4.80
CA LYS A 311 9.18 -23.40 -5.00
C LYS A 311 8.92 -24.64 -4.13
N ALA A 312 9.97 -25.38 -3.75
CA ALA A 312 9.87 -26.51 -2.83
C ALA A 312 9.64 -26.10 -1.35
N THR A 313 9.85 -24.83 -0.98
CA THR A 313 9.56 -24.33 0.38
C THR A 313 8.09 -24.01 0.56
N GLU A 314 7.59 -24.00 1.80
CA GLU A 314 6.18 -23.63 2.09
C GLU A 314 5.83 -22.23 1.55
N LYS A 315 6.74 -21.28 1.72
CA LYS A 315 6.58 -19.91 1.24
C LYS A 315 6.59 -19.83 -0.29
N GLY A 316 7.50 -20.56 -0.94
CA GLY A 316 7.63 -20.55 -2.40
C GLY A 316 6.54 -21.31 -3.14
N LYS A 317 5.64 -22.03 -2.47
CA LYS A 317 4.42 -22.58 -3.11
C LYS A 317 3.56 -21.50 -3.79
N ARG A 318 3.62 -20.25 -3.30
CA ARG A 318 2.96 -19.09 -3.91
C ARG A 318 3.72 -18.50 -5.09
N PHE A 319 5.00 -18.87 -5.26
CA PHE A 319 5.84 -18.37 -6.34
C PHE A 319 5.66 -19.19 -7.60
N TRP A 320 5.15 -18.56 -8.66
CA TRP A 320 4.87 -19.23 -9.93
C TRP A 320 6.14 -19.43 -10.75
N GLY A 321 7.08 -18.49 -10.68
CA GLY A 321 8.39 -18.58 -11.32
C GLY A 321 8.95 -17.23 -11.74
N ALA A 322 10.03 -17.29 -12.51
CA ALA A 322 10.67 -16.13 -13.10
C ALA A 322 11.13 -16.46 -14.52
N ARG A 323 11.16 -15.44 -15.38
CA ARG A 323 11.79 -15.52 -16.71
C ARG A 323 12.69 -14.30 -16.97
N VAL A 324 13.57 -14.45 -17.94
CA VAL A 324 14.57 -13.48 -18.36
C VAL A 324 14.20 -12.90 -19.71
N ILE A 325 14.12 -11.58 -19.78
CA ILE A 325 14.08 -10.82 -21.03
C ILE A 325 15.53 -10.44 -21.34
N TRP A 326 16.10 -11.05 -22.39
CA TRP A 326 17.46 -10.73 -22.81
C TRP A 326 17.53 -9.27 -23.24
N SER A 327 18.38 -8.49 -22.57
CA SER A 327 18.49 -7.05 -22.81
C SER A 327 19.90 -6.68 -23.26
N ASP A 328 20.00 -5.87 -24.32
CA ASP A 328 21.27 -5.27 -24.74
C ASP A 328 21.26 -3.75 -24.55
N TYR A 329 22.43 -3.15 -24.42
CA TYR A 329 22.55 -1.70 -24.33
C TYR A 329 22.37 -1.06 -25.71
N ARG A 330 21.46 -0.09 -25.84
CA ARG A 330 21.25 0.64 -27.10
C ARG A 330 22.46 1.47 -27.57
N GLY A 331 23.42 1.75 -26.68
CA GLY A 331 24.69 2.39 -27.03
C GLY A 331 25.77 1.44 -27.57
N ARG A 332 25.46 0.15 -27.74
CA ARG A 332 26.44 -0.87 -28.13
C ARG A 332 26.79 -0.81 -29.62
N ASP A 333 28.07 -1.02 -29.90
CA ASP A 333 28.59 -1.24 -31.26
C ASP A 333 27.89 -2.43 -31.94
N GLN A 334 27.65 -2.29 -33.25
CA GLN A 334 26.93 -3.28 -34.05
C GLN A 334 27.54 -4.69 -33.99
N THR A 335 28.86 -4.82 -33.99
CA THR A 335 29.54 -6.14 -33.94
C THR A 335 29.24 -6.85 -32.62
N LEU A 336 29.29 -6.09 -31.52
CA LEU A 336 29.01 -6.62 -30.18
C LEU A 336 27.52 -6.91 -29.99
N LEU A 337 26.64 -6.10 -30.58
CA LEU A 337 25.20 -6.35 -30.58
C LEU A 337 24.87 -7.65 -31.32
N ASN A 338 25.38 -7.81 -32.54
CA ASN A 338 25.19 -9.02 -33.34
C ASN A 338 25.69 -10.29 -32.62
N ARG A 339 26.84 -10.20 -31.93
CA ARG A 339 27.34 -11.31 -31.12
C ARG A 339 26.38 -11.63 -29.96
N SER A 340 25.90 -10.61 -29.27
CA SER A 340 24.96 -10.78 -28.15
C SER A 340 23.63 -11.39 -28.59
N MET A 341 23.08 -10.94 -29.72
CA MET A 341 21.84 -11.50 -30.28
C MET A 341 21.98 -12.98 -30.67
N LYS A 342 23.13 -13.39 -31.24
CA LYS A 342 23.41 -14.81 -31.50
C LYS A 342 23.44 -15.62 -30.19
N MET A 343 24.11 -15.10 -29.17
CA MET A 343 24.12 -15.73 -27.85
C MET A 343 22.71 -15.82 -27.27
N ALA A 344 21.87 -14.79 -27.43
CA ALA A 344 20.50 -14.80 -26.96
C ALA A 344 19.67 -15.93 -27.60
N LEU A 345 19.81 -16.14 -28.91
CA LEU A 345 19.16 -17.27 -29.61
C LEU A 345 19.67 -18.62 -29.11
N GLU A 346 20.99 -18.77 -28.94
CA GLU A 346 21.59 -19.99 -28.36
C GLU A 346 21.02 -20.28 -26.95
N ARG A 347 20.86 -19.25 -26.12
CA ARG A 347 20.32 -19.40 -24.76
C ARG A 347 18.82 -19.64 -24.77
N LYS A 348 18.07 -19.08 -25.73
CA LYS A 348 16.65 -19.44 -25.92
C LYS A 348 16.51 -20.93 -26.25
N VAL A 349 17.35 -21.46 -27.12
CA VAL A 349 17.34 -22.89 -27.48
C VAL A 349 17.72 -23.75 -26.27
N LYS A 350 18.72 -23.35 -25.48
CA LYS A 350 19.21 -24.13 -24.32
C LYS A 350 18.29 -24.05 -23.10
N PHE A 351 17.71 -22.89 -22.83
CA PHE A 351 16.90 -22.58 -21.64
C PHE A 351 15.51 -22.00 -21.99
N PRO A 352 14.69 -22.70 -22.81
CA PRO A 352 13.46 -22.14 -23.35
C PRO A 352 12.44 -21.75 -22.30
N GLN A 353 12.45 -22.43 -21.14
CA GLN A 353 11.53 -22.18 -20.03
C GLN A 353 11.86 -20.93 -19.21
N LEU A 354 13.13 -20.51 -19.19
CA LEU A 354 13.58 -19.31 -18.50
C LEU A 354 13.61 -18.10 -19.44
N PHE A 355 13.80 -18.29 -20.74
CA PHE A 355 13.92 -17.18 -21.68
C PHE A 355 12.54 -16.65 -22.12
N SER A 356 12.23 -15.40 -21.78
CA SER A 356 10.96 -14.74 -22.13
C SER A 356 10.98 -14.07 -23.50
N GLY A 357 11.99 -13.24 -23.79
CA GLY A 357 12.00 -12.38 -24.97
C GLY A 357 13.24 -11.49 -25.06
N TYR A 358 13.19 -10.45 -25.88
CA TYR A 358 14.31 -9.53 -26.13
C TYR A 358 13.92 -8.05 -25.95
N ASP A 359 14.88 -7.24 -25.52
CA ASP A 359 14.73 -5.80 -25.24
C ASP A 359 16.06 -5.04 -25.48
N VAL A 360 15.99 -3.71 -25.61
CA VAL A 360 17.14 -2.80 -25.65
C VAL A 360 16.99 -1.71 -24.59
N VAL A 361 18.00 -1.55 -23.75
CA VAL A 361 17.95 -0.77 -22.50
C VAL A 361 19.06 0.30 -22.45
N SER A 362 19.09 1.13 -21.39
CA SER A 362 19.90 2.37 -21.20
C SER A 362 19.21 3.63 -21.68
N GLN A 363 19.80 4.80 -21.36
CA GLN A 363 19.23 6.11 -21.67
C GLN A 363 18.73 6.20 -23.12
N GLU A 364 17.42 6.38 -23.26
CA GLU A 364 16.76 6.37 -24.55
C GLU A 364 17.21 7.56 -25.41
N ASP A 365 17.23 8.76 -24.83
CA ASP A 365 17.49 10.04 -25.52
C ASP A 365 18.85 10.14 -26.23
N ARG A 366 19.87 9.41 -25.75
CA ARG A 366 21.25 9.51 -26.27
C ARG A 366 21.77 8.24 -26.92
N GLY A 367 21.03 7.12 -26.83
CA GLY A 367 21.41 5.87 -27.47
C GLY A 367 20.86 5.73 -28.88
N ARG A 368 21.15 4.60 -29.54
CA ARG A 368 20.59 4.29 -30.86
C ARG A 368 19.07 4.15 -30.77
N SER A 369 18.35 4.66 -31.76
CA SER A 369 16.91 4.43 -31.90
C SER A 369 16.63 2.99 -32.36
N LEU A 370 15.39 2.53 -32.21
CA LEU A 370 14.94 1.26 -32.76
C LEU A 370 15.04 1.26 -34.30
N ALA A 371 14.73 2.39 -34.95
CA ALA A 371 14.97 2.58 -36.38
C ALA A 371 16.46 2.36 -36.77
N ASP A 372 17.41 2.88 -35.98
CA ASP A 372 18.85 2.68 -36.22
C ASP A 372 19.30 1.22 -36.02
N MET A 373 18.53 0.44 -35.26
CA MET A 373 18.77 -0.97 -34.98
C MET A 373 17.87 -1.90 -35.80
N ALA A 374 17.06 -1.36 -36.73
CA ALA A 374 16.09 -2.15 -37.49
C ALA A 374 16.73 -3.32 -38.25
N PRO A 375 17.91 -3.21 -38.90
CA PRO A 375 18.55 -4.35 -39.55
C PRO A 375 18.82 -5.51 -38.60
N GLU A 376 19.37 -5.22 -37.40
CA GLU A 376 19.69 -6.22 -36.39
C GLU A 376 18.42 -6.84 -35.78
N LEU A 377 17.41 -6.02 -35.49
CA LEU A 377 16.15 -6.47 -34.89
C LEU A 377 15.34 -7.35 -35.86
N LEU A 378 15.27 -6.98 -37.13
CA LEU A 378 14.62 -7.79 -38.17
C LEU A 378 15.39 -9.09 -38.42
N TRP A 379 16.73 -9.05 -38.45
CA TRP A 379 17.54 -10.25 -38.52
C TRP A 379 17.23 -11.20 -37.35
N PHE A 380 17.18 -10.67 -36.13
CA PHE A 380 16.91 -11.46 -34.92
C PHE A 380 15.53 -12.13 -34.95
N GLN A 381 14.48 -11.42 -35.37
CA GLN A 381 13.15 -12.01 -35.56
C GLN A 381 13.14 -13.14 -36.60
N ASN A 382 13.81 -12.92 -37.74
CA ASN A 382 13.88 -13.90 -38.82
C ASN A 382 14.63 -15.17 -38.38
N GLU A 383 15.74 -15.03 -37.65
CA GLU A 383 16.50 -16.17 -37.14
C GLU A 383 15.74 -16.91 -36.03
N ALA A 384 15.05 -16.20 -35.12
CA ALA A 384 14.19 -16.84 -34.13
C ALA A 384 13.10 -17.69 -34.82
N ALA A 385 12.47 -17.15 -35.87
CA ALA A 385 11.50 -17.88 -36.68
C ALA A 385 12.13 -19.08 -37.41
N ALA A 386 13.32 -18.93 -37.99
CA ALA A 386 14.03 -20.01 -38.66
C ALA A 386 14.45 -21.15 -37.70
N LEU A 387 14.75 -20.81 -36.45
CA LEU A 387 15.03 -21.76 -35.36
C LEU A 387 13.75 -22.34 -34.74
N ASN A 388 12.57 -21.90 -35.17
CA ASN A 388 11.26 -22.29 -34.63
C ASN A 388 11.16 -22.04 -33.10
N VAL A 389 11.69 -20.92 -32.64
CA VAL A 389 11.61 -20.46 -31.24
C VAL A 389 10.82 -19.16 -31.14
N SER A 390 9.99 -19.04 -30.09
CA SER A 390 9.24 -17.81 -29.81
C SER A 390 10.11 -16.83 -29.03
N VAL A 391 10.47 -15.70 -29.65
CA VAL A 391 11.20 -14.61 -28.99
C VAL A 391 10.49 -13.28 -29.24
N PRO A 392 9.46 -12.95 -28.44
CA PRO A 392 8.79 -11.67 -28.54
C PRO A 392 9.68 -10.52 -28.06
N PHE A 393 9.34 -9.31 -28.52
CA PHE A 393 9.93 -8.07 -28.03
C PHE A 393 9.14 -7.47 -26.86
N PHE A 394 9.88 -6.81 -25.96
CA PHE A 394 9.37 -6.08 -24.80
C PHE A 394 10.07 -4.73 -24.65
N PHE A 395 10.11 -3.98 -25.75
CA PHE A 395 10.98 -2.80 -25.88
C PHE A 395 10.70 -1.72 -24.85
N HIS A 396 11.77 -1.17 -24.27
CA HIS A 396 11.76 0.22 -23.81
C HIS A 396 11.51 1.15 -24.99
N ALA A 397 10.47 1.97 -24.90
CA ALA A 397 10.17 2.98 -25.90
C ALA A 397 9.36 4.13 -25.30
N GLY A 398 9.71 5.35 -25.71
CA GLY A 398 8.99 6.56 -25.34
C GLY A 398 9.22 7.01 -23.89
N GLU A 399 10.28 6.55 -23.23
CA GLU A 399 10.78 7.07 -21.95
C GLU A 399 11.49 8.42 -22.17
N THR A 400 10.71 9.43 -22.57
CA THR A 400 11.24 10.75 -22.94
C THR A 400 10.22 11.85 -22.68
N LEU A 401 10.73 13.07 -22.45
CA LEU A 401 9.92 14.29 -22.43
C LEU A 401 9.57 14.78 -23.84
N GLY A 402 10.29 14.30 -24.85
CA GLY A 402 10.13 14.69 -26.25
C GLY A 402 8.75 14.34 -26.85
N ASP A 403 8.47 14.96 -27.99
CA ASP A 403 7.32 14.68 -28.84
C ASP A 403 7.75 14.98 -30.29
N GLY A 404 7.72 13.97 -31.15
CA GLY A 404 8.15 14.07 -32.56
C GLY A 404 9.66 14.07 -32.79
N ASN A 405 10.47 13.73 -31.78
CA ASN A 405 11.91 13.52 -31.94
C ASN A 405 12.26 12.03 -32.19
N SER A 406 13.54 11.72 -32.41
CA SER A 406 13.99 10.35 -32.66
C SER A 406 13.77 9.40 -31.48
N THR A 407 13.81 9.89 -30.23
CA THR A 407 13.53 9.07 -29.06
C THR A 407 12.06 8.66 -29.02
N ASP A 408 11.16 9.64 -29.14
CA ASP A 408 9.72 9.46 -29.16
C ASP A 408 9.27 8.57 -30.33
N SER A 409 9.97 8.67 -31.46
CA SER A 409 9.74 7.81 -32.64
C SER A 409 9.92 6.31 -32.37
N ASN A 410 10.66 5.92 -31.32
CA ASN A 410 10.77 4.50 -30.92
C ASN A 410 9.40 3.89 -30.57
N LEU A 411 8.39 4.68 -30.16
CA LEU A 411 7.04 4.18 -29.97
C LEU A 411 6.45 3.60 -31.27
N PHE A 412 6.70 4.24 -32.41
CA PHE A 412 6.22 3.79 -33.72
C PHE A 412 6.93 2.48 -34.10
N ASP A 413 8.25 2.45 -33.99
CA ASP A 413 9.05 1.28 -34.36
C ASP A 413 8.74 0.08 -33.46
N ALA A 414 8.59 0.28 -32.14
CA ALA A 414 8.24 -0.79 -31.21
C ALA A 414 6.90 -1.45 -31.58
N LEU A 415 5.89 -0.65 -31.95
CA LEU A 415 4.58 -1.13 -32.38
C LEU A 415 4.61 -1.84 -33.73
N LEU A 416 5.39 -1.34 -34.69
CA LEU A 416 5.55 -1.94 -36.02
C LEU A 416 6.38 -3.22 -35.99
N LEU A 417 7.34 -3.33 -35.07
CA LEU A 417 8.11 -4.55 -34.80
C LEU A 417 7.30 -5.60 -34.01
N GLY A 418 6.04 -5.31 -33.65
CA GLY A 418 5.15 -6.26 -32.99
C GLY A 418 5.48 -6.53 -31.53
N THR A 419 5.98 -5.52 -30.79
CA THR A 419 6.24 -5.67 -29.35
C THR A 419 4.99 -6.12 -28.60
N ARG A 420 5.14 -7.01 -27.61
CA ARG A 420 4.01 -7.48 -26.77
C ARG A 420 3.68 -6.50 -25.65
N ARG A 421 4.70 -5.79 -25.15
CA ARG A 421 4.59 -4.75 -24.13
C ARG A 421 5.55 -3.61 -24.45
N ILE A 422 5.25 -2.43 -23.93
CA ILE A 422 6.11 -1.24 -24.01
C ILE A 422 6.61 -0.91 -22.60
N GLY A 423 7.93 -0.90 -22.41
CA GLY A 423 8.57 -0.39 -21.22
C GLY A 423 8.43 1.13 -21.14
N HIS A 424 7.95 1.63 -20.00
CA HIS A 424 7.59 3.02 -19.71
C HIS A 424 6.44 3.59 -20.54
N GLY A 425 6.59 3.70 -21.86
CA GLY A 425 5.61 4.35 -22.73
C GLY A 425 5.25 5.77 -22.29
N PHE A 426 6.19 6.50 -21.67
CA PHE A 426 5.93 7.73 -20.93
C PHE A 426 5.33 8.83 -21.82
N SER A 427 5.78 8.94 -23.07
CA SER A 427 5.29 9.90 -24.07
C SER A 427 4.06 9.41 -24.85
N LEU A 428 3.60 8.16 -24.68
CA LEU A 428 2.54 7.56 -25.50
C LEU A 428 1.21 8.33 -25.44
N TYR A 429 0.90 8.99 -24.31
CA TYR A 429 -0.33 9.76 -24.15
C TYR A 429 -0.47 10.93 -25.14
N LYS A 430 0.62 11.33 -25.80
CA LYS A 430 0.65 12.39 -26.83
C LYS A 430 0.21 11.87 -28.22
N HIS A 431 0.11 10.55 -28.39
CA HIS A 431 -0.04 9.89 -29.69
C HIS A 431 -1.38 9.15 -29.84
N PRO A 432 -2.49 9.84 -30.17
CA PRO A 432 -3.83 9.24 -30.19
C PRO A 432 -3.95 8.05 -31.15
N ARG A 433 -3.23 8.05 -32.29
CA ARG A 433 -3.25 6.92 -33.22
C ARG A 433 -2.47 5.71 -32.67
N LEU A 434 -1.38 5.93 -31.96
CA LEU A 434 -0.59 4.84 -31.36
C LEU A 434 -1.32 4.22 -30.16
N ILE A 435 -2.04 5.03 -29.38
CA ILE A 435 -2.96 4.56 -28.33
C ILE A 435 -3.98 3.56 -28.92
N GLN A 436 -4.66 3.93 -30.01
CA GLN A 436 -5.62 3.03 -30.66
C GLN A 436 -4.95 1.74 -31.13
N TYR A 437 -3.78 1.85 -31.77
CA TYR A 437 -3.05 0.69 -32.27
C TYR A 437 -2.65 -0.26 -31.12
N ALA A 438 -2.16 0.27 -30.00
CA ALA A 438 -1.78 -0.52 -28.83
C ALA A 438 -2.98 -1.29 -28.25
N ILE A 439 -4.15 -0.64 -28.14
CA ILE A 439 -5.39 -1.28 -27.66
C ILE A 439 -5.83 -2.37 -28.64
N GLU A 440 -5.92 -2.06 -29.94
CA GLU A 440 -6.31 -2.99 -30.99
C GLU A 440 -5.40 -4.22 -31.02
N ASN A 441 -4.11 -4.06 -30.75
CA ASN A 441 -3.13 -5.14 -30.79
C ASN A 441 -2.81 -5.79 -29.44
N ARG A 442 -3.52 -5.41 -28.37
CA ARG A 442 -3.32 -5.94 -27.01
C ARG A 442 -1.88 -5.75 -26.55
N ILE A 443 -1.38 -4.52 -26.67
CA ILE A 443 -0.05 -4.13 -26.22
C ILE A 443 -0.22 -3.33 -24.93
N MET A 444 0.38 -3.82 -23.85
CA MET A 444 0.31 -3.20 -22.53
C MET A 444 1.53 -2.30 -22.28
N VAL A 445 1.34 -1.21 -21.54
CA VAL A 445 2.43 -0.35 -21.06
C VAL A 445 2.83 -0.73 -19.63
N GLU A 446 4.13 -0.96 -19.42
CA GLU A 446 4.74 -1.21 -18.12
C GLU A 446 5.14 0.14 -17.49
N VAL A 447 4.47 0.57 -16.42
CA VAL A 447 4.63 1.90 -15.84
C VAL A 447 5.48 1.87 -14.58
N CYS A 448 6.55 2.66 -14.54
CA CYS A 448 7.55 2.69 -13.46
C CYS A 448 7.60 4.09 -12.81
N PRO A 449 6.61 4.44 -11.96
CA PRO A 449 6.40 5.82 -11.53
C PRO A 449 7.59 6.42 -10.77
N ILE A 450 8.21 5.65 -9.87
CA ILE A 450 9.33 6.14 -9.07
C ILE A 450 10.57 6.35 -9.95
N SER A 451 10.79 5.48 -10.93
CA SER A 451 11.85 5.66 -11.93
C SER A 451 11.66 6.97 -12.68
N ASN A 452 10.44 7.22 -13.18
CA ASN A 452 10.14 8.44 -13.91
C ASN A 452 10.27 9.72 -13.05
N GLU A 453 9.99 9.65 -11.74
CA GLU A 453 10.29 10.76 -10.81
C GLU A 453 11.80 10.95 -10.61
N VAL A 454 12.50 9.90 -10.19
CA VAL A 454 13.93 9.96 -9.82
C VAL A 454 14.82 10.31 -11.01
N LEU A 455 14.46 9.85 -12.21
CA LEU A 455 15.13 10.16 -13.48
C LEU A 455 14.60 11.45 -14.14
N ARG A 456 13.76 12.22 -13.44
CA ARG A 456 13.32 13.59 -13.76
C ARG A 456 12.47 13.71 -15.03
N LEU A 457 11.71 12.67 -15.36
CA LEU A 457 10.67 12.70 -16.39
C LEU A 457 9.35 13.25 -15.83
N ALA A 458 9.08 13.04 -14.54
CA ALA A 458 7.99 13.70 -13.82
C ALA A 458 8.57 14.44 -12.61
N THR A 459 8.09 15.64 -12.32
CA THR A 459 8.52 16.39 -11.11
C THR A 459 8.09 15.68 -9.83
N ASP A 460 6.94 15.03 -9.88
CA ASP A 460 6.39 14.18 -8.85
C ASP A 460 5.32 13.27 -9.47
N ILE A 461 4.76 12.38 -8.65
CA ILE A 461 3.72 11.46 -9.09
C ILE A 461 2.47 12.15 -9.65
N LEU A 462 2.10 13.36 -9.19
CA LEU A 462 0.90 14.07 -9.67
C LEU A 462 1.02 14.50 -11.13
N HIS A 463 2.25 14.64 -11.63
CA HIS A 463 2.56 15.00 -13.01
C HIS A 463 2.78 13.78 -13.93
N HIS A 464 2.63 12.56 -13.40
CA HIS A 464 2.85 11.33 -14.17
C HIS A 464 1.71 11.07 -15.18
N PRO A 465 1.99 10.61 -16.42
CA PRO A 465 0.99 10.40 -17.48
C PRO A 465 0.09 9.16 -17.31
N LEU A 466 0.22 8.42 -16.19
CA LEU A 466 -0.52 7.17 -15.98
C LEU A 466 -2.04 7.38 -16.02
N PRO A 467 -2.63 8.39 -15.36
CA PRO A 467 -4.07 8.61 -15.42
C PRO A 467 -4.60 8.87 -16.82
N ALA A 468 -3.80 9.50 -17.70
CA ALA A 468 -4.18 9.74 -19.08
C ALA A 468 -4.24 8.43 -19.89
N LEU A 469 -3.21 7.58 -19.78
CA LEU A 469 -3.21 6.26 -20.42
C LEU A 469 -4.39 5.41 -19.95
N VAL A 470 -4.65 5.40 -18.63
CA VAL A 470 -5.80 4.69 -18.05
C VAL A 470 -7.13 5.21 -18.60
N ALA A 471 -7.28 6.55 -18.69
CA ALA A 471 -8.48 7.19 -19.20
C ALA A 471 -8.75 6.88 -20.69
N HIS A 472 -7.69 6.72 -21.47
CA HIS A 472 -7.77 6.38 -22.89
C HIS A 472 -7.89 4.88 -23.19
N GLY A 473 -8.05 4.03 -22.17
CA GLY A 473 -8.26 2.59 -22.36
C GLY A 473 -6.99 1.79 -22.63
N VAL A 474 -5.81 2.41 -22.56
CA VAL A 474 -4.53 1.72 -22.74
C VAL A 474 -4.34 0.73 -21.58
N PRO A 475 -4.15 -0.57 -21.83
CA PRO A 475 -3.82 -1.52 -20.77
C PRO A 475 -2.49 -1.14 -20.14
N THR A 476 -2.45 -1.02 -18.81
CA THR A 476 -1.18 -0.77 -18.10
C THR A 476 -1.00 -1.67 -16.88
N SER A 477 0.25 -1.85 -16.47
CA SER A 477 0.64 -2.43 -15.19
C SER A 477 1.65 -1.53 -14.49
N ILE A 478 1.80 -1.69 -13.17
CA ILE A 478 2.84 -0.98 -12.40
C ILE A 478 4.05 -1.90 -12.24
N SER A 479 5.25 -1.34 -12.36
CA SER A 479 6.53 -2.00 -12.15
C SER A 479 7.52 -1.10 -11.39
N ASN A 480 8.66 -1.64 -10.96
CA ASN A 480 9.60 -0.96 -10.06
C ASN A 480 10.96 -0.60 -10.68
N ASP A 481 11.27 -1.15 -11.86
CA ASP A 481 12.47 -0.84 -12.64
C ASP A 481 13.77 -1.21 -11.91
N ASP A 482 14.44 -0.24 -11.27
CA ASP A 482 15.71 -0.38 -10.56
C ASP A 482 15.62 -0.01 -9.07
N PRO A 483 14.84 -0.74 -8.25
CA PRO A 483 14.40 -0.25 -6.95
C PRO A 483 15.51 -0.09 -5.90
N ALA A 484 16.63 -0.80 -6.03
CA ALA A 484 17.79 -0.62 -5.15
C ALA A 484 18.59 0.65 -5.50
N MET A 485 18.67 1.02 -6.78
CA MET A 485 19.42 2.20 -7.24
C MET A 485 18.63 3.49 -7.09
N LEU A 486 17.32 3.43 -7.32
CA LEU A 486 16.41 4.58 -7.31
C LEU A 486 15.92 4.96 -5.91
N GLY A 487 16.35 4.19 -4.89
CA GLY A 487 16.14 4.53 -3.49
C GLY A 487 14.88 3.95 -2.86
N GLN A 488 14.18 3.01 -3.50
CA GLN A 488 13.10 2.27 -2.85
C GLN A 488 13.63 1.41 -1.71
N ASP A 489 14.83 0.85 -1.87
CA ASP A 489 15.47 -0.05 -0.89
C ASP A 489 14.56 -1.25 -0.53
N ALA A 490 13.85 -1.77 -1.54
CA ALA A 490 12.96 -2.92 -1.46
C ALA A 490 12.89 -3.61 -2.83
N ALA A 491 12.72 -4.94 -2.87
CA ALA A 491 12.67 -5.69 -4.13
C ALA A 491 11.27 -5.74 -4.78
N GLY A 492 10.24 -5.26 -4.08
CA GLY A 492 8.84 -5.38 -4.48
C GLY A 492 8.28 -4.15 -5.17
N LEU A 493 6.95 -4.10 -5.26
CA LEU A 493 6.13 -3.11 -5.94
C LEU A 493 5.41 -2.15 -4.98
N SER A 494 5.43 -2.41 -3.66
CA SER A 494 4.63 -1.64 -2.69
C SER A 494 4.88 -0.13 -2.72
N PHE A 495 6.10 0.33 -2.99
CA PHE A 495 6.36 1.77 -3.07
C PHE A 495 5.74 2.41 -4.31
N ASP A 496 5.89 1.77 -5.48
CA ASP A 496 5.31 2.24 -6.74
C ASP A 496 3.77 2.20 -6.68
N PHE A 497 3.19 1.13 -6.12
CA PHE A 497 1.74 1.06 -5.86
C PHE A 497 1.27 2.12 -4.86
N TYR A 498 2.07 2.42 -3.84
CA TYR A 498 1.75 3.46 -2.86
C TYR A 498 1.69 4.84 -3.51
N GLN A 499 2.70 5.19 -4.32
CA GLN A 499 2.73 6.46 -5.04
C GLN A 499 1.46 6.63 -5.87
N VAL A 500 1.07 5.60 -6.64
CA VAL A 500 -0.13 5.65 -7.49
C VAL A 500 -1.42 5.80 -6.68
N ILE A 501 -1.66 5.00 -5.63
CA ILE A 501 -2.92 5.12 -4.86
C ILE A 501 -2.99 6.40 -4.05
N GLN A 502 -1.86 6.90 -3.55
CA GLN A 502 -1.83 8.18 -2.83
C GLN A 502 -2.15 9.33 -3.79
N ALA A 503 -1.60 9.32 -5.00
CA ALA A 503 -1.72 10.41 -5.96
C ALA A 503 -3.12 10.52 -6.61
N PHE A 504 -3.69 9.40 -7.06
CA PHE A 504 -4.77 9.47 -8.06
C PHE A 504 -6.13 8.98 -7.57
N ASP A 505 -7.05 9.92 -7.33
CA ASP A 505 -8.44 9.68 -6.94
C ASP A 505 -9.18 8.75 -7.91
N ASN A 506 -8.95 8.93 -9.22
CA ASN A 506 -9.66 8.20 -10.27
C ASN A 506 -9.14 6.78 -10.48
N ILE A 507 -7.97 6.44 -9.95
CA ILE A 507 -7.45 5.06 -9.92
C ILE A 507 -8.01 4.35 -8.68
N GLY A 508 -7.67 4.83 -7.47
CA GLY A 508 -8.13 4.22 -6.22
C GLY A 508 -7.72 2.74 -6.05
N LEU A 509 -8.33 2.04 -5.09
CA LEU A 509 -8.02 0.63 -4.83
C LEU A 509 -8.49 -0.24 -6.01
N ALA A 510 -9.67 0.03 -6.55
CA ALA A 510 -10.21 -0.70 -7.68
C ALA A 510 -9.33 -0.59 -8.93
N GLY A 511 -8.83 0.61 -9.24
CA GLY A 511 -7.91 0.81 -10.36
C GLY A 511 -6.57 0.10 -10.14
N LEU A 512 -6.00 0.15 -8.93
CA LEU A 512 -4.82 -0.65 -8.61
C LEU A 512 -5.06 -2.16 -8.80
N GLY A 513 -6.23 -2.66 -8.40
CA GLY A 513 -6.63 -4.05 -8.64
C GLY A 513 -6.63 -4.39 -10.13
N ALA A 514 -7.15 -3.50 -10.98
CA ALA A 514 -7.12 -3.67 -12.43
C ALA A 514 -5.69 -3.70 -12.99
N LEU A 515 -4.80 -2.81 -12.52
CA LEU A 515 -3.39 -2.77 -12.94
C LEU A 515 -2.62 -4.03 -12.53
N ALA A 516 -2.84 -4.51 -11.30
CA ALA A 516 -2.29 -5.78 -10.80
C ALA A 516 -2.80 -6.97 -11.62
N ARG A 517 -4.10 -7.01 -11.95
CA ARG A 517 -4.68 -8.06 -12.78
C ARG A 517 -4.15 -8.04 -14.21
N ASN A 518 -3.98 -6.85 -14.79
CA ASN A 518 -3.38 -6.67 -16.12
C ASN A 518 -1.94 -7.18 -16.17
N SER A 519 -1.17 -7.02 -15.08
CA SER A 519 0.17 -7.59 -15.01
C SER A 519 0.16 -9.11 -15.25
N LEU A 520 -0.88 -9.83 -14.84
CA LEU A 520 -1.00 -11.27 -15.09
C LEU A 520 -1.52 -11.58 -16.49
N ARG A 521 -2.49 -10.80 -16.94
CA ARG A 521 -3.10 -10.96 -18.27
C ARG A 521 -2.08 -10.74 -19.40
N TRP A 522 -1.04 -9.93 -19.16
CA TRP A 522 0.07 -9.68 -20.08
C TRP A 522 1.41 -10.32 -19.65
N SER A 523 1.39 -11.30 -18.75
CA SER A 523 2.57 -12.13 -18.45
C SER A 523 2.84 -13.15 -19.55
N HIS A 524 4.11 -13.38 -19.84
CA HIS A 524 4.62 -14.40 -20.76
C HIS A 524 5.04 -15.66 -19.99
N PHE A 525 4.06 -16.30 -19.35
CA PHE A 525 4.25 -17.52 -18.55
C PHE A 525 4.82 -18.70 -19.34
N GLU A 526 4.44 -18.79 -20.61
CA GLU A 526 4.84 -19.83 -21.55
C GLU A 526 5.07 -19.23 -22.93
N ASP A 527 5.75 -19.95 -23.80
CA ASP A 527 5.90 -19.53 -25.20
C ASP A 527 4.55 -19.67 -25.91
N GLN A 528 4.15 -18.62 -26.62
CA GLN A 528 2.87 -18.56 -27.32
C GLN A 528 3.08 -18.04 -28.73
N SER A 529 2.31 -18.57 -29.70
CA SER A 529 2.17 -17.90 -30.99
C SER A 529 1.49 -16.53 -30.79
N ASP A 530 1.58 -15.64 -31.77
CA ASP A 530 0.91 -14.33 -31.67
C ASP A 530 -0.62 -14.47 -31.63
N TYR A 531 -1.17 -15.52 -32.23
CA TYR A 531 -2.58 -15.85 -32.13
C TYR A 531 -2.95 -16.25 -30.70
N ASP A 532 -2.24 -17.24 -30.12
CA ASP A 532 -2.53 -17.73 -28.76
C ASP A 532 -2.31 -16.63 -27.71
N TRP A 533 -1.29 -15.79 -27.89
CA TRP A 533 -1.01 -14.64 -27.03
C TRP A 533 -2.22 -13.70 -26.95
N LYS A 534 -2.74 -13.27 -28.10
CA LYS A 534 -3.89 -12.35 -28.19
C LYS A 534 -5.17 -13.03 -27.73
N ASN A 535 -5.38 -14.28 -28.13
CA ASN A 535 -6.55 -15.06 -27.74
C ASN A 535 -6.62 -15.25 -26.22
N ASP A 536 -5.52 -15.60 -25.56
CA ASP A 536 -5.51 -15.80 -24.11
C ASP A 536 -5.64 -14.49 -23.33
N ILE A 537 -5.16 -13.37 -23.90
CA ILE A 537 -5.48 -12.04 -23.36
C ILE A 537 -6.99 -11.83 -23.47
N ASP A 538 -7.59 -12.01 -24.63
CA ASP A 538 -9.02 -11.74 -24.84
C ASP A 538 -9.90 -12.65 -23.96
N LEU A 539 -9.59 -13.95 -23.86
CA LEU A 539 -10.29 -14.92 -23.00
C LEU A 539 -10.07 -14.66 -21.50
N ALA A 540 -8.92 -14.13 -21.11
CA ALA A 540 -8.57 -13.86 -19.72
C ALA A 540 -8.84 -15.07 -18.80
N GLU A 541 -9.62 -14.90 -17.74
CA GLU A 541 -10.01 -15.95 -16.79
C GLU A 541 -10.95 -17.02 -17.36
N GLU A 542 -11.58 -16.78 -18.51
CA GLU A 542 -12.48 -17.73 -19.17
C GLU A 542 -11.73 -18.74 -20.04
N GLY A 543 -10.42 -18.53 -20.25
CA GLY A 543 -9.55 -19.47 -20.96
C GLY A 543 -9.25 -20.74 -20.18
N THR A 544 -8.51 -21.66 -20.82
CA THR A 544 -8.12 -22.96 -20.23
C THR A 544 -6.62 -23.11 -19.99
N GLY A 545 -5.81 -22.16 -20.49
CA GLY A 545 -4.35 -22.16 -20.37
C GLY A 545 -3.82 -21.64 -19.02
N ILE A 546 -2.49 -21.55 -18.90
CA ILE A 546 -1.83 -21.14 -17.65
C ILE A 546 -2.23 -19.73 -17.22
N LYS A 547 -2.43 -18.82 -18.17
CA LYS A 547 -2.79 -17.42 -17.92
C LYS A 547 -4.16 -17.31 -17.24
N ALA A 548 -5.15 -18.06 -17.73
CA ALA A 548 -6.49 -18.12 -17.13
C ALA A 548 -6.43 -18.67 -15.70
N MET A 549 -5.66 -19.75 -15.50
CA MET A 549 -5.45 -20.33 -14.17
C MET A 549 -4.84 -19.33 -13.17
N ARG A 550 -3.81 -18.57 -13.59
CA ARG A 550 -3.19 -17.55 -12.72
C ARG A 550 -4.11 -16.37 -12.42
N LEU A 551 -4.94 -15.96 -13.38
CA LEU A 551 -5.96 -14.94 -13.16
C LEU A 551 -7.00 -15.40 -12.13
N GLN A 552 -7.50 -16.64 -12.25
CA GLN A 552 -8.45 -17.22 -11.29
C GLN A 552 -7.85 -17.36 -9.89
N GLU A 553 -6.59 -17.79 -9.78
CA GLU A 553 -5.87 -17.85 -8.50
C GLU A 553 -5.75 -16.46 -7.85
N TRP A 554 -5.36 -15.45 -8.64
CA TRP A 554 -5.24 -14.08 -8.16
C TRP A 554 -6.59 -13.46 -7.80
N ASP A 555 -7.66 -13.72 -8.56
CA ASP A 555 -9.01 -13.22 -8.25
C ASP A 555 -9.48 -13.70 -6.87
N ARG A 556 -9.12 -14.94 -6.47
CA ARG A 556 -9.34 -15.44 -5.10
C ARG A 556 -8.50 -14.69 -4.07
N GLU A 557 -7.20 -14.50 -4.31
CA GLU A 557 -6.32 -13.75 -3.41
C GLU A 557 -6.80 -12.29 -3.22
N TRP A 558 -7.30 -11.68 -4.30
CA TRP A 558 -7.87 -10.34 -4.29
C TRP A 558 -9.13 -10.26 -3.44
N GLU A 559 -10.04 -11.23 -3.55
CA GLU A 559 -11.25 -11.29 -2.74
C GLU A 559 -10.91 -11.49 -1.25
N GLU A 560 -9.97 -12.38 -0.92
CA GLU A 560 -9.49 -12.58 0.45
C GLU A 560 -8.88 -11.30 1.04
N PHE A 561 -8.09 -10.58 0.24
CA PHE A 561 -7.54 -9.28 0.62
C PHE A 561 -8.65 -8.24 0.85
N CYS A 562 -9.65 -8.17 -0.04
CA CYS A 562 -10.80 -7.29 0.12
C CYS A 562 -11.63 -7.62 1.37
N GLN A 563 -11.76 -8.89 1.75
CA GLN A 563 -12.41 -9.30 3.01
C GLN A 563 -11.61 -8.89 4.24
N TRP A 564 -10.28 -8.91 4.13
CA TRP A 564 -9.38 -8.52 5.22
C TRP A 564 -9.43 -7.02 5.51
N VAL A 565 -9.50 -6.15 4.49
CA VAL A 565 -9.42 -4.67 4.65
C VAL A 565 -10.41 -4.12 5.69
N PRO A 566 -11.73 -4.38 5.63
CA PRO A 566 -12.68 -3.88 6.63
C PRO A 566 -12.42 -4.41 8.04
N THR A 567 -12.03 -5.69 8.13
CA THR A 567 -11.76 -6.36 9.42
C THR A 567 -10.53 -5.77 10.09
N TRP A 568 -9.45 -5.59 9.31
CA TRP A 568 -8.23 -4.94 9.77
C TRP A 568 -8.48 -3.50 10.15
N PHE A 569 -9.18 -2.72 9.32
CA PHE A 569 -9.42 -1.31 9.61
C PHE A 569 -10.27 -1.11 10.86
N LYS A 570 -11.28 -1.96 11.08
CA LYS A 570 -12.06 -1.97 12.33
C LYS A 570 -11.15 -2.19 13.54
N LYS A 571 -10.29 -3.21 13.48
CA LYS A 571 -9.32 -3.51 14.54
C LYS A 571 -8.32 -2.37 14.76
N ASP A 572 -7.82 -1.75 13.68
CA ASP A 572 -6.88 -0.64 13.75
C ASP A 572 -7.50 0.58 14.45
N LEU A 573 -8.74 0.94 14.10
CA LEU A 573 -9.50 1.99 14.79
C LEU A 573 -9.72 1.62 16.27
N GLU A 574 -10.12 0.38 16.53
CA GLU A 574 -10.30 -0.14 17.89
C GLU A 574 -9.01 -0.17 18.71
N GLU A 575 -7.84 -0.20 18.10
CA GLU A 575 -6.55 -0.20 18.80
C GLU A 575 -6.00 1.22 18.97
N HIS A 576 -6.10 2.07 17.95
CA HIS A 576 -5.32 3.30 17.83
C HIS A 576 -6.11 4.61 17.83
N GLU A 577 -7.44 4.61 17.67
CA GLU A 577 -8.21 5.86 17.62
C GLU A 577 -9.15 6.07 18.81
N LEU A 578 -8.86 7.14 19.56
CA LEU A 578 -9.85 7.98 20.23
C LEU A 578 -9.77 9.37 19.62
N GLN A 579 -10.92 10.00 19.40
CA GLN A 579 -10.93 11.37 18.88
C GLN A 579 -10.13 12.29 19.82
N GLN A 580 -9.31 13.17 19.25
CA GLN A 580 -8.39 14.03 20.00
C GLN A 580 -9.08 14.83 21.14
N PRO A 581 -10.29 15.41 20.96
CA PRO A 581 -10.99 16.08 22.06
C PRO A 581 -11.38 15.13 23.19
N ALA A 582 -11.84 13.92 22.85
CA ALA A 582 -12.16 12.89 23.85
C ALA A 582 -10.92 12.50 24.65
N ARG A 583 -9.79 12.30 23.97
CA ARG A 583 -8.51 11.95 24.60
C ARG A 583 -8.05 13.04 25.57
N GLU A 584 -8.09 14.31 25.18
CA GLU A 584 -7.70 15.44 26.03
C GLU A 584 -8.59 15.57 27.28
N VAL A 585 -9.89 15.31 27.13
CA VAL A 585 -10.83 15.36 28.26
C VAL A 585 -10.62 14.18 29.20
N PHE A 586 -10.49 12.95 28.69
CA PHE A 586 -10.25 11.80 29.55
C PHE A 586 -8.85 11.82 30.21
N GLU A 587 -7.81 12.34 29.55
CA GLU A 587 -6.49 12.59 30.17
C GLU A 587 -6.60 13.61 31.31
N ARG A 588 -7.44 14.65 31.15
CA ARG A 588 -7.66 15.67 32.17
C ARG A 588 -8.43 15.16 33.39
N TYR A 589 -9.44 14.30 33.21
CA TYR A 589 -10.34 13.89 34.30
C TYR A 589 -10.06 12.51 34.90
N SER A 590 -9.38 11.60 34.18
CA SER A 590 -9.11 10.25 34.70
C SER A 590 -7.84 10.15 35.57
N GLY A 591 -6.91 11.10 35.47
CA GLY A 591 -5.61 11.05 36.13
C GLY A 591 -4.69 9.90 35.64
N LEU A 592 -5.07 9.19 34.57
CA LEU A 592 -4.31 8.09 34.00
C LEU A 592 -3.27 8.57 32.95
N PRO A 593 -2.15 7.85 32.76
CA PRO A 593 -1.22 8.15 31.68
C PRO A 593 -1.90 8.07 30.29
N PRO A 594 -1.51 8.93 29.32
CA PRO A 594 -2.12 9.00 27.97
C PRO A 594 -2.35 7.66 27.25
N HIS A 595 -1.41 6.71 27.37
CA HIS A 595 -1.50 5.39 26.75
C HIS A 595 -2.52 4.46 27.43
N GLN A 596 -2.93 4.76 28.66
CA GLN A 596 -3.94 4.00 29.41
C GLN A 596 -5.34 4.57 29.26
N VAL A 597 -5.46 5.87 28.99
CA VAL A 597 -6.75 6.55 28.75
C VAL A 597 -7.50 5.92 27.59
N VAL A 598 -6.79 5.67 26.48
CA VAL A 598 -7.40 5.02 25.30
C VAL A 598 -7.97 3.65 25.60
N ARG A 599 -7.37 2.96 26.55
CA ARG A 599 -7.74 1.62 26.98
C ARG A 599 -8.86 1.63 28.02
N HIS A 600 -9.03 2.71 28.78
CA HIS A 600 -10.04 2.85 29.84
C HIS A 600 -11.40 3.27 29.27
N VAL A 601 -11.41 4.20 28.31
CA VAL A 601 -12.63 4.68 27.65
C VAL A 601 -13.34 3.59 26.85
N LYS A 602 -12.59 2.60 26.32
CA LYS A 602 -13.14 1.43 25.61
C LYS A 602 -14.05 0.55 26.47
N TYR A 603 -14.01 0.68 27.81
CA TYR A 603 -14.93 -0.03 28.72
C TYR A 603 -16.18 0.78 29.09
N LEU A 604 -16.22 2.06 28.73
CA LEU A 604 -17.38 2.94 28.81
C LEU A 604 -18.17 2.83 27.50
N THR A 605 -18.74 1.66 27.21
CA THR A 605 -19.66 1.50 26.07
C THR A 605 -20.92 2.32 26.32
N ASP A 606 -21.17 3.32 25.47
CA ASP A 606 -22.45 4.05 25.47
C ASP A 606 -23.53 3.19 24.80
N VAL A 607 -24.36 2.58 25.64
CA VAL A 607 -25.41 1.65 25.25
C VAL A 607 -26.46 2.33 24.35
N SER A 608 -26.73 3.63 24.55
CA SER A 608 -27.80 4.34 23.83
C SER A 608 -27.42 4.54 22.36
N ARG A 609 -26.17 4.94 22.09
CA ARG A 609 -25.65 5.15 20.73
C ARG A 609 -25.50 3.85 19.95
N SER A 610 -25.09 2.78 20.63
CA SER A 610 -25.02 1.44 20.02
C SER A 610 -26.41 0.97 19.56
N GLN A 611 -27.44 1.13 20.39
CA GLN A 611 -28.81 0.73 20.05
C GLN A 611 -29.35 1.50 18.84
N VAL A 612 -29.08 2.81 18.76
CA VAL A 612 -29.46 3.64 17.61
C VAL A 612 -28.75 3.19 16.33
N ALA A 613 -27.45 2.92 16.40
CA ALA A 613 -26.68 2.41 15.27
C ALA A 613 -27.19 1.04 14.78
N ASP A 614 -27.70 0.21 15.70
CA ASP A 614 -28.32 -1.09 15.41
C ASP A 614 -29.78 -0.97 14.91
N GLY A 615 -30.28 0.26 14.72
CA GLY A 615 -31.57 0.54 14.07
C GLY A 615 -32.74 0.79 15.02
N VAL A 616 -32.50 0.95 16.33
CA VAL A 616 -33.55 1.35 17.28
C VAL A 616 -33.90 2.83 17.03
N PRO A 617 -35.18 3.19 16.83
CA PRO A 617 -35.58 4.58 16.63
C PRO A 617 -35.13 5.47 17.80
N GLU A 618 -34.34 6.51 17.50
CA GLU A 618 -33.74 7.42 18.49
C GLU A 618 -34.76 8.05 19.44
N SER A 619 -35.98 8.34 18.93
CA SER A 619 -37.09 8.88 19.72
C SER A 619 -37.59 7.95 20.83
N ASN A 620 -37.24 6.66 20.75
CA ASN A 620 -37.67 5.61 21.67
C ASN A 620 -36.54 5.16 22.60
N VAL A 621 -35.36 5.81 22.54
CA VAL A 621 -34.21 5.49 23.37
C VAL A 621 -34.06 6.54 24.46
N TYR A 622 -33.99 6.07 25.70
CA TYR A 622 -33.84 6.88 26.90
C TYR A 622 -32.56 6.46 27.64
N GLY A 623 -31.75 7.44 28.02
CA GLY A 623 -30.60 7.26 28.90
C GLY A 623 -30.85 7.98 30.23
N SER A 624 -30.30 7.45 31.33
CA SER A 624 -30.36 8.10 32.63
C SER A 624 -29.02 8.00 33.34
N ASP A 625 -28.59 9.10 33.95
CA ASP A 625 -27.40 9.14 34.80
C ASP A 625 -27.64 10.08 36.00
N LEU A 626 -26.92 9.87 37.10
CA LEU A 626 -26.93 10.78 38.25
C LEU A 626 -26.33 12.13 37.89
N ASP A 627 -25.37 12.15 36.96
CA ASP A 627 -24.59 13.32 36.61
C ASP A 627 -24.55 13.54 35.10
N MET A 628 -25.27 14.56 34.64
CA MET A 628 -25.37 14.90 33.23
C MET A 628 -24.04 15.29 32.60
N ARG A 629 -23.00 15.61 33.39
CA ARG A 629 -21.66 15.87 32.86
C ARG A 629 -21.11 14.67 32.08
N PHE A 630 -21.47 13.44 32.45
CA PHE A 630 -21.08 12.25 31.69
C PHE A 630 -21.79 12.17 30.32
N ILE A 631 -23.05 12.59 30.26
CA ILE A 631 -23.82 12.66 29.01
C ILE A 631 -23.31 13.78 28.11
N ASP A 632 -23.05 14.96 28.68
CA ASP A 632 -22.48 16.09 27.97
C ASP A 632 -21.10 15.77 27.40
N LEU A 633 -20.28 15.06 28.18
CA LEU A 633 -19.02 14.51 27.73
C LEU A 633 -19.23 13.54 26.56
N GLY A 634 -20.23 12.66 26.64
CA GLY A 634 -20.60 11.78 25.52
C GLY A 634 -20.86 12.58 24.23
N TYR A 635 -21.64 13.65 24.31
CA TYR A 635 -21.89 14.51 23.14
C TYR A 635 -20.62 15.18 22.59
N GLU A 636 -19.68 15.57 23.43
CA GLU A 636 -18.38 16.11 23.00
C GLU A 636 -17.51 15.05 22.33
N VAL A 637 -17.51 13.82 22.88
CA VAL A 637 -16.74 12.68 22.38
C VAL A 637 -17.25 12.21 21.01
N PHE A 638 -18.57 12.13 20.84
CA PHE A 638 -19.20 11.59 19.63
C PHE A 638 -19.60 12.67 18.61
N ARG A 639 -19.52 13.95 18.97
CA ARG A 639 -19.85 15.12 18.13
C ARG A 639 -21.24 15.03 17.49
N ASP A 640 -22.19 14.49 18.22
CA ASP A 640 -23.53 14.16 17.74
C ASP A 640 -24.63 14.91 18.49
N ARG A 641 -24.29 16.00 19.18
CA ARG A 641 -25.24 16.83 19.93
C ARG A 641 -26.41 17.32 19.07
N ASP A 642 -26.13 17.60 17.79
CA ASP A 642 -27.14 18.08 16.84
C ASP A 642 -27.87 16.94 16.11
N SER A 643 -27.30 15.74 16.05
CA SER A 643 -27.83 14.61 15.29
C SER A 643 -28.57 13.59 16.14
N LEU A 644 -28.06 13.23 17.32
CA LEU A 644 -28.65 12.21 18.20
C LEU A 644 -29.89 12.76 18.90
N LYS A 645 -31.04 12.11 18.72
CA LYS A 645 -32.34 12.53 19.27
C LYS A 645 -32.80 11.73 20.49
N CYS A 646 -31.91 10.93 21.09
CA CYS A 646 -32.17 10.23 22.35
C CYS A 646 -32.47 11.23 23.48
N LYS A 647 -33.31 10.81 24.43
CA LYS A 647 -33.62 11.62 25.62
C LYS A 647 -32.78 11.16 26.80
N PHE A 648 -32.05 12.08 27.43
CA PHE A 648 -31.25 11.80 28.61
C PHE A 648 -31.85 12.49 29.84
N ILE A 649 -31.96 11.74 30.93
CA ILE A 649 -32.63 12.17 32.16
C ILE A 649 -31.60 12.16 33.30
N GLN A 650 -31.46 13.29 34.00
CA GLN A 650 -30.70 13.31 35.24
C GLN A 650 -31.57 12.75 36.36
N ALA A 651 -31.21 11.58 36.89
CA ALA A 651 -31.98 10.96 37.96
C ALA A 651 -31.18 9.95 38.77
N ASP A 652 -31.47 9.91 40.06
CA ASP A 652 -31.13 8.80 40.93
C ASP A 652 -32.18 7.69 40.79
N ILE A 653 -31.74 6.48 40.47
CA ILE A 653 -32.62 5.32 40.35
C ILE A 653 -33.11 4.82 41.73
N LEU A 654 -32.43 5.14 42.82
CA LEU A 654 -32.87 4.78 44.17
C LEU A 654 -33.85 5.80 44.76
N ASP A 655 -33.91 7.02 44.21
CA ASP A 655 -34.87 8.04 44.60
C ASP A 655 -36.21 7.81 43.88
N LEU A 656 -37.28 7.69 44.67
CA LEU A 656 -38.63 7.43 44.16
C LEU A 656 -39.24 8.65 43.47
N ASP A 657 -38.83 9.85 43.90
CA ASP A 657 -39.31 11.14 43.39
C ASP A 657 -38.39 11.71 42.29
N SER A 658 -37.47 10.88 41.78
CA SER A 658 -36.55 11.31 40.72
C SER A 658 -37.25 11.51 39.37
N ASN A 659 -36.58 12.26 38.49
CA ASN A 659 -37.06 12.56 37.14
C ASN A 659 -37.35 11.33 36.25
N LEU A 660 -37.02 10.11 36.70
CA LEU A 660 -37.45 8.88 36.05
C LEU A 660 -38.97 8.70 36.05
N GLU A 661 -39.72 9.38 36.93
CA GLU A 661 -41.18 9.37 36.92
C GLU A 661 -41.77 9.81 35.57
N GLN A 662 -41.03 10.63 34.82
CA GLN A 662 -41.42 11.12 33.49
C GLN A 662 -41.53 10.00 32.45
N LEU A 663 -40.95 8.83 32.72
CA LEU A 663 -41.07 7.63 31.86
C LEU A 663 -42.35 6.82 32.12
N GLY A 664 -43.15 7.18 33.13
CA GLY A 664 -44.59 6.88 33.22
C GLY A 664 -45.06 5.44 33.01
N ALA A 665 -44.31 4.42 33.45
CA ALA A 665 -44.62 3.01 33.17
C ALA A 665 -44.82 2.75 31.65
N GLU A 666 -43.92 3.28 30.81
CA GLU A 666 -44.04 3.16 29.35
C GLU A 666 -43.00 2.24 28.71
N LEU A 667 -41.99 1.77 29.46
CA LEU A 667 -40.89 1.00 28.88
C LEU A 667 -41.30 -0.45 28.60
N GLY A 668 -40.81 -0.99 27.47
CA GLY A 668 -40.87 -2.43 27.16
C GLY A 668 -39.53 -3.14 27.41
N ILE A 669 -38.41 -2.42 27.31
CA ILE A 669 -37.07 -2.97 27.49
C ILE A 669 -36.26 -2.01 28.38
N VAL A 670 -35.57 -2.57 29.38
CA VAL A 670 -34.57 -1.85 30.19
C VAL A 670 -33.24 -2.55 30.04
N SER A 671 -32.19 -1.78 29.79
CA SER A 671 -30.81 -2.29 29.73
C SER A 671 -30.03 -1.81 30.95
N ALA A 672 -29.70 -2.72 31.87
CA ALA A 672 -28.93 -2.45 33.07
C ALA A 672 -27.52 -3.05 32.95
N GLN A 673 -26.68 -2.44 32.11
CA GLN A 673 -25.29 -2.84 31.96
C GLN A 673 -24.48 -2.33 33.13
N SER A 674 -23.81 -3.21 33.87
CA SER A 674 -22.87 -2.80 34.92
C SER A 674 -23.48 -1.94 36.04
N LEU A 675 -24.79 -2.07 36.31
CA LEU A 675 -25.49 -1.29 37.32
C LEU A 675 -25.47 -1.93 38.71
N PHE A 676 -25.95 -3.18 38.80
CA PHE A 676 -26.20 -3.81 40.10
C PHE A 676 -24.94 -4.00 40.96
N HIS A 677 -23.77 -4.24 40.35
CA HIS A 677 -22.54 -4.43 41.11
C HIS A 677 -22.03 -3.17 41.83
N LEU A 678 -22.65 -2.00 41.61
CA LEU A 678 -22.32 -0.77 42.32
C LEU A 678 -22.91 -0.75 43.74
N PHE A 679 -23.81 -1.67 44.07
CA PHE A 679 -24.68 -1.59 45.24
C PHE A 679 -24.54 -2.78 46.19
N PRO A 680 -24.93 -2.62 47.46
CA PRO A 680 -25.07 -3.71 48.41
C PRO A 680 -26.34 -4.53 48.17
N TRP A 681 -26.37 -5.76 48.69
CA TRP A 681 -27.50 -6.70 48.55
C TRP A 681 -28.87 -6.08 48.83
N HIS A 682 -29.00 -5.32 49.93
CA HIS A 682 -30.28 -4.75 50.34
C HIS A 682 -30.85 -3.72 49.35
N GLN A 683 -29.99 -3.10 48.53
CA GLN A 683 -30.39 -2.17 47.47
C GLN A 683 -30.68 -2.87 46.14
N HIS A 684 -30.21 -4.10 45.92
CA HIS A 684 -30.49 -4.81 44.67
C HIS A 684 -31.98 -5.09 44.47
N ALA A 685 -32.67 -5.50 45.54
CA ALA A 685 -34.12 -5.70 45.49
C ALA A 685 -34.87 -4.37 45.29
N GLN A 686 -34.36 -3.26 45.85
CA GLN A 686 -34.94 -1.93 45.65
C GLN A 686 -34.79 -1.46 44.20
N LEU A 687 -33.59 -1.62 43.62
CA LEU A 687 -33.30 -1.33 42.22
C LEU A 687 -34.19 -2.14 41.28
N ALA A 688 -34.29 -3.45 41.52
CA ALA A 688 -35.14 -4.32 40.72
C ALA A 688 -36.61 -3.89 40.81
N LYS A 689 -37.12 -3.60 42.01
CA LYS A 689 -38.48 -3.05 42.21
C LYS A 689 -38.67 -1.72 41.47
N ARG A 690 -37.71 -0.80 41.53
CA ARG A 690 -37.78 0.47 40.79
C ARG A 690 -37.84 0.22 39.29
N ILE A 691 -36.97 -0.62 38.75
CA ILE A 691 -36.98 -0.97 37.31
C ILE A 691 -38.35 -1.52 36.89
N ILE A 692 -38.98 -2.35 37.74
CA ILE A 692 -40.32 -2.88 37.48
C ILE A 692 -41.36 -1.76 37.32
N THR A 693 -41.28 -0.69 38.12
CA THR A 693 -42.20 0.45 38.01
C THR A 693 -42.05 1.25 36.70
N LEU A 694 -40.92 1.14 36.01
CA LEU A 694 -40.68 1.82 34.73
C LEU A 694 -41.28 1.06 33.55
N PHE A 695 -41.54 -0.24 33.70
CA PHE A 695 -42.17 -1.04 32.65
C PHE A 695 -43.66 -0.76 32.54
N LYS A 696 -44.21 -1.04 31.36
CA LYS A 696 -45.66 -1.09 31.14
C LYS A 696 -46.36 -1.96 32.20
N PRO A 697 -47.54 -1.56 32.73
CA PRO A 697 -48.25 -2.34 33.75
C PRO A 697 -48.67 -3.74 33.28
N ARG A 698 -48.82 -3.93 31.96
CA ARG A 698 -49.18 -5.20 31.32
C ARG A 698 -48.42 -5.35 29.99
N GLY A 699 -48.25 -6.59 29.56
CA GLY A 699 -47.53 -6.93 28.32
C GLY A 699 -46.06 -7.28 28.55
N ASP A 700 -45.36 -7.51 27.44
CA ASP A 700 -43.97 -7.96 27.44
C ASP A 700 -43.05 -6.91 28.07
N ALA A 701 -42.28 -7.36 29.07
CA ALA A 701 -41.24 -6.57 29.70
C ALA A 701 -39.93 -7.38 29.74
N LEU A 702 -38.85 -6.74 29.32
CA LEU A 702 -37.54 -7.35 29.19
C LEU A 702 -36.48 -6.51 29.90
N LEU A 703 -35.81 -7.10 30.88
CA LEU A 703 -34.60 -6.53 31.49
C LEU A 703 -33.39 -7.33 31.02
N VAL A 704 -32.41 -6.65 30.42
CA VAL A 704 -31.14 -7.25 30.00
C VAL A 704 -29.97 -6.53 30.64
N GLY A 705 -28.89 -7.25 30.91
CA GLY A 705 -27.74 -6.61 31.51
C GLY A 705 -26.61 -7.57 31.85
N ARG A 706 -25.60 -7.01 32.50
CA ARG A 706 -24.48 -7.76 33.05
C ARG A 706 -24.07 -7.20 34.41
N THR A 707 -23.67 -8.08 35.31
CA THR A 707 -23.15 -7.72 36.62
C THR A 707 -21.95 -8.58 36.98
N VAL A 708 -21.11 -8.11 37.90
CA VAL A 708 -19.98 -8.89 38.40
C VAL A 708 -20.52 -9.91 39.40
N GLY A 709 -20.32 -11.19 39.09
CA GLY A 709 -20.64 -12.31 39.95
C GLY A 709 -19.40 -12.94 40.57
N ASN A 710 -19.63 -13.94 41.40
CA ASN A 710 -18.59 -14.72 42.04
C ASN A 710 -19.04 -16.16 42.19
N LYS A 711 -18.10 -17.11 42.24
CA LYS A 711 -18.42 -18.53 42.48
C LYS A 711 -19.15 -18.76 43.81
N ILE A 712 -18.95 -17.88 44.79
CA ILE A 712 -19.67 -17.88 46.06
C ILE A 712 -20.28 -16.50 46.27
N ALA A 713 -21.58 -16.45 46.50
CA ALA A 713 -22.29 -15.19 46.73
C ALA A 713 -21.74 -14.53 47.99
N LYS A 714 -21.27 -13.28 47.87
CA LYS A 714 -20.56 -12.61 48.96
C LYS A 714 -20.62 -11.09 48.84
N LYS A 715 -20.54 -10.45 50.01
CA LYS A 715 -20.20 -9.03 50.12
C LYS A 715 -18.71 -8.83 49.81
N VAL A 716 -18.41 -7.83 48.98
CA VAL A 716 -17.03 -7.47 48.62
C VAL A 716 -16.79 -6.01 48.98
N GLY A 717 -15.72 -5.76 49.75
CA GLY A 717 -15.32 -4.44 50.23
C GLY A 717 -13.98 -3.96 49.65
N GLY A 718 -13.69 -4.31 48.39
CA GLY A 718 -12.38 -4.07 47.76
C GLY A 718 -12.11 -2.62 47.35
N ILE A 719 -13.13 -1.76 47.31
CA ILE A 719 -12.99 -0.34 46.94
C ILE A 719 -13.32 0.51 48.19
N PRO A 720 -12.38 1.34 48.68
CA PRO A 720 -12.62 2.18 49.87
C PRO A 720 -13.88 3.03 49.71
N GLY A 721 -14.85 2.84 50.61
CA GLY A 721 -16.11 3.58 50.61
C GLY A 721 -17.25 2.99 49.78
N MET A 722 -17.04 1.89 49.05
CA MET A 722 -18.11 1.18 48.32
C MET A 722 -18.37 -0.20 48.90
N GLU A 723 -19.64 -0.46 49.23
CA GLU A 723 -20.12 -1.78 49.59
C GLU A 723 -20.85 -2.41 48.41
N CYS A 724 -20.34 -3.53 47.88
CA CYS A 724 -20.98 -4.24 46.77
C CYS A 724 -21.27 -5.70 47.12
N TYR A 725 -22.29 -6.27 46.47
CA TYR A 725 -22.62 -7.70 46.58
C TYR A 725 -22.46 -8.42 45.25
N MET A 726 -21.73 -9.54 45.25
CA MET A 726 -21.54 -10.38 44.08
C MET A 726 -22.40 -11.63 44.21
N HIS A 727 -23.18 -11.89 43.17
CA HIS A 727 -24.08 -13.04 43.10
C HIS A 727 -23.39 -14.25 42.47
N THR A 728 -23.83 -15.46 42.85
CA THR A 728 -23.83 -16.63 41.94
C THR A 728 -25.07 -16.58 41.05
N ALA A 729 -25.10 -17.37 39.97
CA ALA A 729 -26.32 -17.50 39.15
C ALA A 729 -27.56 -17.92 39.98
N GLU A 730 -27.41 -18.79 40.99
CA GLU A 730 -28.51 -19.21 41.88
C GLU A 730 -29.02 -18.05 42.73
N SER A 731 -28.12 -17.32 43.42
CA SER A 731 -28.51 -16.18 44.26
C SER A 731 -29.09 -15.02 43.44
N TRP A 732 -28.73 -14.91 42.15
CA TRP A 732 -29.34 -13.95 41.23
C TRP A 732 -30.78 -14.35 40.88
N ARG A 733 -31.03 -15.63 40.62
CA ARG A 733 -32.40 -16.14 40.39
C ARG A 733 -33.26 -15.98 41.65
N GLN A 734 -32.72 -16.28 42.82
CA GLN A 734 -33.42 -16.11 44.09
C GLN A 734 -33.86 -14.66 44.32
N LEU A 735 -32.98 -13.69 44.07
CA LEU A 735 -33.32 -12.26 44.17
C LEU A 735 -34.57 -11.93 43.33
N TRP A 736 -34.65 -12.44 42.11
CA TRP A 736 -35.78 -12.17 41.21
C TRP A 736 -37.06 -12.91 41.58
N THR A 737 -36.97 -14.08 42.22
CA THR A 737 -38.11 -14.73 42.87
C THR A 737 -38.68 -13.85 43.98
N GLU A 738 -37.83 -13.36 44.90
CA GLU A 738 -38.24 -12.50 46.02
C GLU A 738 -38.80 -11.15 45.53
N VAL A 739 -38.19 -10.57 44.50
CA VAL A 739 -38.70 -9.35 43.86
C VAL A 739 -40.09 -9.62 43.27
N GLY A 740 -40.27 -10.74 42.55
CA GLY A 740 -41.53 -11.12 41.95
C GLY A 740 -42.67 -11.27 42.97
N GLU A 741 -42.40 -11.96 44.10
CA GLU A 741 -43.35 -12.10 45.21
C GLU A 741 -43.72 -10.72 45.79
N ALA A 742 -42.73 -9.85 45.99
CA ALA A 742 -42.95 -8.53 46.58
C ALA A 742 -43.68 -7.53 45.67
N THR A 743 -43.60 -7.70 44.34
CA THR A 743 -44.27 -6.82 43.37
C THR A 743 -45.53 -7.43 42.76
N GLY A 744 -45.86 -8.69 43.10
CA GLY A 744 -46.99 -9.41 42.51
C GLY A 744 -46.81 -9.71 41.01
N THR A 745 -45.57 -9.92 40.57
CA THR A 745 -45.21 -10.15 39.16
C THR A 745 -44.40 -11.43 39.00
N CYS A 746 -44.48 -12.10 37.85
CA CYS A 746 -43.71 -13.32 37.57
C CYS A 746 -42.62 -13.09 36.51
N TRP A 747 -41.40 -13.56 36.78
CA TRP A 747 -40.22 -13.35 35.93
C TRP A 747 -39.50 -14.66 35.60
N ASP A 748 -39.20 -14.87 34.33
CA ASP A 748 -38.27 -15.88 33.83
C ASP A 748 -36.85 -15.29 33.81
N VAL A 749 -35.88 -15.98 34.41
CA VAL A 749 -34.54 -15.44 34.70
C VAL A 749 -33.47 -16.32 34.06
N GLY A 750 -33.02 -15.88 32.87
CA GLY A 750 -31.85 -16.42 32.19
C GLY A 750 -30.57 -15.81 32.74
N VAL A 751 -29.57 -16.64 33.05
CA VAL A 751 -28.23 -16.20 33.47
C VAL A 751 -27.18 -17.03 32.74
N THR A 752 -26.16 -16.37 32.22
CA THR A 752 -24.98 -16.99 31.61
C THR A 752 -23.72 -16.47 32.29
N GLU A 753 -22.88 -17.40 32.74
CA GLU A 753 -21.61 -17.08 33.39
C GLU A 753 -20.50 -17.07 32.33
N LEU A 754 -19.77 -15.97 32.24
CA LEU A 754 -18.61 -15.82 31.36
C LEU A 754 -17.36 -15.49 32.18
N PRO A 755 -16.17 -15.96 31.77
CA PRO A 755 -14.92 -15.61 32.46
C PRO A 755 -14.79 -14.09 32.64
N SER A 756 -14.34 -13.65 33.81
CA SER A 756 -13.99 -12.24 34.00
C SER A 756 -12.68 -11.92 33.27
N ASP A 757 -12.50 -10.63 32.96
CA ASP A 757 -11.21 -10.11 32.55
C ASP A 757 -10.14 -10.42 33.62
N PRO A 758 -8.95 -10.94 33.26
CA PRO A 758 -7.87 -11.23 34.21
C PRO A 758 -7.51 -10.06 35.15
N ARG A 759 -7.83 -8.82 34.77
CA ARG A 759 -7.62 -7.61 35.58
C ARG A 759 -8.71 -7.42 36.64
N MET A 760 -9.95 -7.83 36.38
CA MET A 760 -11.02 -7.82 37.38
C MET A 760 -10.72 -8.81 38.51
N SER A 761 -10.08 -9.93 38.18
CA SER A 761 -9.59 -10.89 39.17
C SER A 761 -8.63 -10.27 40.21
N GLN A 762 -7.92 -9.19 39.85
CA GLN A 762 -7.02 -8.47 40.77
C GLN A 762 -7.76 -7.52 41.72
N LEU A 763 -8.89 -6.94 41.28
CA LEU A 763 -9.69 -5.97 42.04
C LEU A 763 -10.72 -6.63 42.96
N VAL A 764 -11.35 -7.71 42.49
CA VAL A 764 -12.50 -8.34 43.16
C VAL A 764 -12.30 -9.83 43.48
N GLY A 765 -11.08 -10.33 43.25
CA GLY A 765 -10.63 -11.68 43.57
C GLY A 765 -10.75 -12.66 42.40
N HIS A 766 -9.90 -13.69 42.41
CA HIS A 766 -9.73 -14.65 41.32
C HIS A 766 -10.98 -15.47 40.96
N ASP A 767 -11.97 -15.55 41.85
CA ASP A 767 -13.24 -16.25 41.62
C ASP A 767 -14.35 -15.36 41.06
N ALA A 768 -14.07 -14.08 40.79
CA ALA A 768 -15.02 -13.20 40.13
C ALA A 768 -15.20 -13.58 38.65
N HIS A 769 -16.43 -13.48 38.16
CA HIS A 769 -16.79 -13.74 36.77
C HIS A 769 -17.92 -12.78 36.35
N MET A 770 -18.25 -12.73 35.06
CA MET A 770 -19.37 -11.92 34.57
C MET A 770 -20.65 -12.74 34.52
N LEU A 771 -21.71 -12.23 35.16
CA LEU A 771 -23.07 -12.74 34.98
C LEU A 771 -23.77 -11.89 33.94
N TRP A 772 -24.12 -12.50 32.81
CA TRP A 772 -25.03 -11.91 31.83
C TRP A 772 -26.43 -12.40 32.12
N PHE A 773 -27.38 -11.48 32.23
CA PHE A 773 -28.76 -11.82 32.58
C PHE A 773 -29.78 -11.30 31.57
N VAL A 774 -30.84 -12.08 31.43
CA VAL A 774 -32.03 -11.78 30.65
C VAL A 774 -33.23 -12.14 31.51
N ILE A 775 -34.05 -11.16 31.84
CA ILE A 775 -35.18 -11.31 32.75
C ILE A 775 -36.45 -10.90 32.00
N ARG A 776 -37.40 -11.82 31.87
CA ARG A 776 -38.60 -11.68 31.04
C ARG A 776 -39.84 -11.81 31.90
N ARG A 777 -40.82 -10.92 31.73
CA ARG A 777 -42.11 -11.08 32.40
C ARG A 777 -42.89 -12.25 31.80
N VAL A 778 -43.45 -13.11 32.64
CA VAL A 778 -44.19 -14.32 32.22
C VAL A 778 -45.71 -14.15 32.35
N ALA A 779 -46.16 -13.28 33.25
CA ALA A 779 -47.58 -12.92 33.44
C ALA A 779 -47.71 -11.52 34.05
#